data_AF-A0A6M0CFZ8-F1
#
_entry.id   AF-A0A6M0CFZ8-F1
#
_cell.length_a   1.000
_cell.length_b   1.000
_cell.length_c   1.000
_cell.angle_alpha   90.00
_cell.angle_beta   90.00
_cell.angle_gamma   90.00
#
_symmetry.space_group_name_H-M   'P 1'
#
loop_
_entity.id
_entity.type
_entity.pdbx_description
1 polymer ?
#
loop_
_entity_poly.entity_id
_entity_poly.type
_entity_poly.pdbx_seq_one_letter_code
_entity_poly.pdbx_strand_id
1 'polypeptide(L)'
;MKKFFFFFLFVYNINFLFPQTKNELPQVVPPSPTVANLMSFEEVPIDYYTGQPDIGIPIYSKSIGNGLTVNLSLKYHTSGIKIDNRSSWVGTGWSFIAGGSISRTVRGVPDEFQKGPDSSKKTGILHNPDFWNYDNLSQLEKGRFNWRVNGAEQDIYDSQLDLYQFSFLGFSGRFIIVKNGNVLKPVLLTKNQNVKIEINYESASYKINSFLLTDPNGNKFVFDVIEDTESQPFSGFIPQGSAGVGTIPASGVDAIYANRSAWHLSSVKSSNNITLATLNYNTTPLIESYTASVTRTENRITSIAGNINEMLANAYNTSILKPKASVNFLTITAFTKKLTSITFKDNTSIELNSTSGHPETNGQILKDIIIKNINGSENKRYSLIHENTDRLWLTKVEEKAGVNVLNYTLNYNSKHELPSFDSGSNAWGYNSGLGNSNTTCNQQVNFDLNAIKKGLLTSITYPTGGKKQFVFEHNTFSWEGSTPLTTADFFTYNANNVESSSLIDNFSIDNNSGNPLLQNLSVDFDQKVTIKVNLSSSNPDGLYRCKLVLTDGNGFEYRQDLDDSNCNVVSLEAGNYSFGVQLIDPLTLDSFYVTGSASINFKTQKLNYAEEALGGGVRIKEVSFYDLEDPFTPKKKINYFYTDANNPNRSSGSADAKLGSLRRNYSVTTTKYLFGGSINISGGFSARQVVYDVTSNGNTAQLTNGGYIGYKNVIVSETGNGKKEFSYTSPRDYPSPSGTFYYPYPPAPNLDYKRGLLIEQRVYSESGRILSKQSNDTFNFVESVEGPTFNVYDPENCEWKQFYSIYDMYINNSLPLEGAVPLCGPSFPCITVFYNCGQLPIYALKDNVTSGWAQLKSSTSKQYFYDASGNQSVVEKRQEFDYNPENFQQSVVRSFHKENGVDVLYKTELFYPVGGYPTSEFSSSEQQHITKMQSLNMINSPVYTKSYRNTTLLSSVQNIYSEPVSNMIKLSTVKTKKRNDAAEDRVVYHEYDSHGNPLELSKKDGSHVSYIWGHNKTLPIAKIENASYQEIATALGISISTLKGYNQTNLPTINTLRSSLPKAMISTYAYDPIKGIVSSTDTRGYTMTYSYDDFNRLKEVRDANNKLVTDYEYHYKNE
;
A
#
# COMPACT_ATOMS: atom_id res chain seq x y z
N MET A 1 -13.48 -50.72 -22.28
CA MET A 1 -14.20 -51.93 -21.84
C MET A 1 -13.64 -52.37 -20.49
N LYS A 2 -14.55 -52.77 -19.58
CA LYS A 2 -14.35 -53.28 -18.21
C LYS A 2 -13.85 -52.28 -17.14
N LYS A 3 -14.87 -51.70 -16.48
CA LYS A 3 -14.88 -51.08 -15.16
C LYS A 3 -14.58 -52.12 -14.07
N PHE A 4 -13.82 -51.77 -13.05
CA PHE A 4 -13.89 -52.43 -11.75
C PHE A 4 -13.90 -51.39 -10.63
N PHE A 5 -15.02 -51.38 -9.92
CA PHE A 5 -15.32 -50.66 -8.68
C PHE A 5 -14.57 -51.36 -7.52
N PHE A 6 -13.95 -50.61 -6.61
CA PHE A 6 -13.55 -51.15 -5.30
C PHE A 6 -14.04 -50.23 -4.18
N PHE A 7 -14.89 -50.80 -3.36
CA PHE A 7 -15.51 -50.31 -2.14
C PHE A 7 -14.61 -50.76 -0.97
N PHE A 8 -14.17 -49.87 -0.08
CA PHE A 8 -13.61 -50.28 1.22
C PHE A 8 -13.95 -49.29 2.33
N LEU A 9 -14.53 -49.84 3.40
CA LEU A 9 -14.77 -49.24 4.71
C LEU A 9 -13.48 -48.63 5.28
N PHE A 10 -13.56 -47.40 5.79
CA PHE A 10 -12.52 -46.83 6.67
C PHE A 10 -13.01 -46.84 8.13
N VAL A 11 -12.36 -47.70 8.93
CA VAL A 11 -12.43 -47.73 10.38
C VAL A 11 -11.64 -46.54 10.96
N TYR A 12 -12.24 -45.89 11.95
CA TYR A 12 -11.73 -44.85 12.85
C TYR A 12 -10.19 -44.84 13.03
N ASN A 13 -9.55 -43.72 12.67
CA ASN A 13 -8.28 -43.26 13.25
C ASN A 13 -8.37 -41.74 13.46
N ILE A 14 -8.51 -41.33 14.72
CA ILE A 14 -8.33 -39.94 15.15
C ILE A 14 -6.82 -39.69 15.21
N ASN A 15 -6.28 -39.12 14.14
CA ASN A 15 -5.03 -38.37 14.19
C ASN A 15 -5.36 -36.95 13.74
N PHE A 16 -5.45 -36.02 14.69
CA PHE A 16 -5.18 -34.63 14.36
C PHE A 16 -3.73 -34.57 13.89
N LEU A 17 -3.55 -34.26 12.60
CA LEU A 17 -2.27 -33.85 12.04
C LEU A 17 -1.82 -32.58 12.75
N PHE A 18 -1.06 -32.74 13.85
CA PHE A 18 0.17 -31.97 13.93
C PHE A 18 1.05 -32.46 12.78
N PRO A 19 1.88 -31.63 12.12
CA PRO A 19 3.09 -32.18 11.55
C PRO A 19 3.80 -32.88 12.71
N GLN A 20 3.67 -34.22 12.79
CA GLN A 20 4.65 -35.01 13.48
C GLN A 20 5.94 -34.65 12.74
N THR A 21 6.73 -33.79 13.35
CA THR A 21 8.11 -33.64 12.96
C THR A 21 8.76 -35.00 13.20
N LYS A 22 8.72 -35.86 12.17
CA LYS A 22 9.92 -36.61 11.83
C LYS A 22 10.99 -35.53 11.65
N ASN A 23 11.67 -35.17 12.73
CA ASN A 23 12.91 -34.38 12.71
C ASN A 23 14.06 -35.27 12.18
N GLU A 24 13.79 -36.06 11.14
CA GLU A 24 14.81 -36.38 10.16
C GLU A 24 14.76 -35.20 9.18
N LEU A 25 15.91 -34.64 8.78
CA LEU A 25 15.91 -33.67 7.68
C LEU A 25 15.08 -34.25 6.53
N PRO A 26 14.13 -33.50 5.94
CA PRO A 26 13.26 -34.04 4.92
C PRO A 26 14.09 -34.76 3.85
N GLN A 27 13.68 -35.95 3.42
CA GLN A 27 14.13 -36.48 2.14
C GLN A 27 13.56 -35.55 1.07
N VAL A 28 14.27 -34.46 0.82
CA VAL A 28 13.94 -33.52 -0.25
C VAL A 28 14.39 -34.21 -1.53
N VAL A 29 13.49 -34.96 -2.16
CA VAL A 29 13.46 -34.96 -3.62
C VAL A 29 12.53 -33.80 -3.95
N PRO A 30 13.05 -32.58 -4.14
CA PRO A 30 12.18 -31.49 -4.52
C PRO A 30 11.61 -31.85 -5.89
N PRO A 31 10.30 -31.68 -6.15
CA PRO A 31 9.88 -31.47 -7.52
C PRO A 31 10.75 -30.32 -8.08
N SER A 32 11.15 -30.38 -9.35
CA SER A 32 12.02 -29.34 -9.90
C SER A 32 11.38 -27.97 -9.58
N PRO A 33 12.17 -26.96 -9.16
CA PRO A 33 11.64 -25.63 -8.84
C PRO A 33 10.73 -25.10 -9.95
N THR A 34 10.99 -25.51 -11.19
CA THR A 34 10.20 -25.18 -12.37
C THR A 34 8.83 -25.87 -12.41
N VAL A 35 8.68 -27.12 -11.97
CA VAL A 35 7.38 -27.83 -11.89
C VAL A 35 6.53 -27.30 -10.72
N ALA A 36 7.15 -26.98 -9.59
CA ALA A 36 6.47 -26.31 -8.48
C ALA A 36 6.02 -24.88 -8.86
N ASN A 37 6.87 -24.14 -9.59
CA ASN A 37 6.51 -22.84 -10.15
C ASN A 37 5.42 -22.98 -11.22
N LEU A 38 5.45 -24.02 -12.07
CA LEU A 38 4.43 -24.28 -13.09
C LEU A 38 3.03 -24.43 -12.46
N MET A 39 2.91 -25.21 -11.38
CA MET A 39 1.65 -25.36 -10.63
C MET A 39 1.24 -24.07 -9.90
N SER A 40 2.20 -23.29 -9.39
CA SER A 40 1.90 -21.98 -8.78
C SER A 40 1.31 -20.96 -9.77
N PHE A 41 1.48 -21.18 -11.08
CA PHE A 41 0.85 -20.35 -12.10
C PHE A 41 -0.62 -20.71 -12.36
N GLU A 42 -1.20 -21.78 -11.83
CA GLU A 42 -2.63 -22.06 -12.10
C GLU A 42 -3.59 -21.18 -11.29
N GLU A 43 -3.12 -20.58 -10.19
CA GLU A 43 -3.93 -19.71 -9.34
C GLU A 43 -3.35 -18.29 -9.30
N VAL A 44 -4.25 -17.29 -9.37
CA VAL A 44 -3.90 -15.89 -9.16
C VAL A 44 -4.46 -15.51 -7.80
N PRO A 45 -3.63 -15.36 -6.75
CA PRO A 45 -4.11 -14.92 -5.45
C PRO A 45 -4.80 -13.56 -5.59
N ILE A 46 -5.94 -13.39 -4.94
CA ILE A 46 -6.71 -12.15 -4.95
C ILE A 46 -7.04 -11.77 -3.52
N ASP A 47 -6.79 -10.51 -3.18
CA ASP A 47 -7.40 -9.92 -2.01
C ASP A 47 -8.88 -9.64 -2.33
N TYR A 48 -9.76 -10.54 -1.88
CA TYR A 48 -11.19 -10.40 -2.15
C TYR A 48 -11.78 -9.12 -1.53
N TYR A 49 -11.24 -8.65 -0.41
CA TYR A 49 -11.76 -7.46 0.27
C TYR A 49 -11.58 -6.18 -0.57
N THR A 50 -10.46 -6.05 -1.29
CA THR A 50 -10.18 -4.90 -2.17
C THR A 50 -10.40 -5.20 -3.67
N GLY A 51 -10.61 -6.48 -4.02
CA GLY A 51 -10.77 -6.94 -5.40
C GLY A 51 -9.49 -6.88 -6.23
N GLN A 52 -8.31 -6.87 -5.60
CA GLN A 52 -7.02 -6.73 -6.27
C GLN A 52 -6.32 -8.09 -6.47
N PRO A 53 -6.01 -8.51 -7.72
CA PRO A 53 -5.20 -9.69 -7.98
C PRO A 53 -3.71 -9.43 -7.79
N ASP A 54 -2.97 -10.44 -7.30
CA ASP A 54 -1.51 -10.48 -7.25
C ASP A 54 -0.96 -11.04 -8.57
N ILE A 55 -0.68 -10.13 -9.52
CA ILE A 55 -0.15 -10.47 -10.83
C ILE A 55 1.37 -10.31 -10.82
N GLY A 56 2.10 -11.35 -11.21
CA GLY A 56 3.55 -11.27 -11.34
C GLY A 56 4.20 -12.36 -12.19
N ILE A 57 5.45 -12.11 -12.56
CA ILE A 57 6.35 -13.05 -13.24
C ILE A 57 7.49 -13.37 -12.29
N PRO A 58 7.56 -14.58 -11.70
CA PRO A 58 8.70 -15.01 -10.90
C PRO A 58 9.92 -15.19 -11.80
N ILE A 59 11.07 -14.71 -11.34
CA ILE A 59 12.33 -14.70 -12.08
C ILE A 59 13.31 -15.71 -11.47
N TYR A 60 13.52 -15.65 -10.15
CA TYR A 60 14.45 -16.54 -9.47
C TYR A 60 14.08 -16.69 -8.00
N SER A 61 14.31 -17.86 -7.41
CA SER A 61 14.10 -18.11 -5.99
C SER A 61 15.27 -18.92 -5.45
N LYS A 62 15.90 -18.46 -4.37
CA LYS A 62 17.06 -19.11 -3.76
C LYS A 62 16.98 -19.06 -2.24
N SER A 63 17.05 -20.24 -1.61
CA SER A 63 17.25 -20.35 -0.17
C SER A 63 18.66 -19.92 0.20
N ILE A 64 18.79 -19.02 1.16
CA ILE A 64 20.08 -18.50 1.63
C ILE A 64 20.42 -19.00 3.05
N GLY A 65 19.66 -19.96 3.58
CA GLY A 65 19.82 -20.53 4.92
C GLY A 65 19.01 -19.82 6.00
N ASN A 66 18.96 -20.40 7.20
CA ASN A 66 18.21 -19.89 8.37
C ASN A 66 16.72 -19.57 8.11
N GLY A 67 16.08 -20.34 7.23
CA GLY A 67 14.66 -20.15 6.88
C GLY A 67 14.39 -18.95 5.96
N LEU A 68 15.44 -18.33 5.39
CA LEU A 68 15.31 -17.20 4.46
C LEU A 68 15.42 -17.65 3.01
N THR A 69 14.58 -17.05 2.17
CA THR A 69 14.59 -17.23 0.71
C THR A 69 14.59 -15.86 0.04
N VAL A 70 15.49 -15.67 -0.91
CA VAL A 70 15.52 -14.49 -1.78
C VAL A 70 14.69 -14.81 -3.02
N ASN A 71 13.56 -14.11 -3.17
CA ASN A 71 12.64 -14.24 -4.30
C ASN A 71 12.74 -13.01 -5.20
N LEU A 72 13.12 -13.22 -6.45
CA LEU A 72 13.12 -12.21 -7.50
C LEU A 72 11.86 -12.36 -8.33
N SER A 73 11.09 -11.27 -8.48
CA SER A 73 9.88 -11.27 -9.31
C SER A 73 9.55 -9.88 -9.85
N LEU A 74 8.91 -9.84 -11.01
CA LEU A 74 8.20 -8.66 -11.51
C LEU A 74 6.76 -8.71 -11.00
N LYS A 75 6.29 -7.64 -10.37
CA LYS A 75 4.94 -7.52 -9.82
C LYS A 75 4.20 -6.35 -10.48
N TYR A 76 2.95 -6.57 -10.84
CA TYR A 76 2.08 -5.57 -11.45
C TYR A 76 1.07 -5.02 -10.44
N HIS A 77 0.94 -3.69 -10.39
CA HIS A 77 -0.01 -2.99 -9.53
C HIS A 77 -1.38 -2.88 -10.22
N THR A 78 -2.42 -3.43 -9.60
CA THR A 78 -3.70 -3.70 -10.26
C THR A 78 -4.78 -2.64 -10.04
N SER A 79 -4.52 -1.62 -9.21
CA SER A 79 -5.50 -0.58 -8.84
C SER A 79 -5.86 0.44 -9.93
N GLY A 80 -5.45 0.23 -11.18
CA GLY A 80 -5.53 1.23 -12.26
C GLY A 80 -4.33 2.18 -12.31
N ILE A 81 -4.18 2.85 -13.45
CA ILE A 81 -3.13 3.85 -13.69
C ILE A 81 -3.73 5.24 -13.45
N LYS A 82 -3.26 5.94 -12.40
CA LYS A 82 -3.59 7.36 -12.21
C LYS A 82 -2.86 8.21 -13.25
N ILE A 83 -3.43 9.35 -13.60
CA ILE A 83 -2.86 10.24 -14.63
C ILE A 83 -1.41 10.60 -14.28
N ASP A 84 -1.16 10.99 -13.03
CA ASP A 84 0.16 11.42 -12.57
C ASP A 84 1.10 10.30 -12.10
N ASN A 85 0.69 9.04 -12.16
CA ASN A 85 1.58 7.93 -11.81
C ASN A 85 2.72 7.81 -12.83
N ARG A 86 3.96 7.89 -12.34
CA ARG A 86 5.17 7.67 -13.14
C ARG A 86 5.57 6.20 -13.19
N SER A 87 6.21 5.79 -14.28
CA SER A 87 6.73 4.41 -14.42
C SER A 87 7.94 4.16 -13.53
N SER A 88 8.12 2.92 -13.10
CA SER A 88 9.40 2.47 -12.55
C SER A 88 10.38 2.17 -13.68
N TRP A 89 11.65 1.91 -13.34
CA TRP A 89 12.67 1.45 -14.30
C TRP A 89 12.37 0.12 -15.01
N VAL A 90 11.29 -0.60 -14.65
CA VAL A 90 10.80 -1.79 -15.37
C VAL A 90 9.48 -1.57 -16.11
N GLY A 91 8.89 -0.37 -16.03
CA GLY A 91 7.70 0.02 -16.78
C GLY A 91 6.47 0.42 -15.95
N THR A 92 5.47 0.97 -16.63
CA THR A 92 4.23 1.50 -16.06
C THR A 92 3.45 0.41 -15.35
N GLY A 93 3.17 0.61 -14.06
CA GLY A 93 2.46 -0.33 -13.21
C GLY A 93 3.28 -1.55 -12.79
N TRP A 94 4.52 -1.73 -13.28
CA TRP A 94 5.40 -2.83 -12.87
C TRP A 94 6.41 -2.37 -11.83
N SER A 95 6.79 -3.30 -10.94
CA SER A 95 7.87 -3.13 -9.98
C SER A 95 8.69 -4.40 -9.92
N PHE A 96 10.01 -4.26 -9.74
CA PHE A 96 10.92 -5.38 -9.59
C PHE A 96 11.26 -5.61 -8.12
N ILE A 97 10.95 -6.80 -7.64
CA ILE A 97 11.20 -7.23 -6.27
C ILE A 97 12.48 -8.08 -6.29
N ALA A 98 13.57 -7.59 -5.71
CA ALA A 98 14.85 -8.33 -5.66
C ALA A 98 15.72 -8.01 -4.42
N GLY A 99 15.18 -7.24 -3.49
CA GLY A 99 15.90 -6.80 -2.30
C GLY A 99 14.94 -6.25 -1.27
N GLY A 100 15.38 -5.21 -0.58
CA GLY A 100 14.56 -4.50 0.37
C GLY A 100 14.87 -3.03 0.38
N SER A 101 13.88 -2.22 0.72
CA SER A 101 14.08 -0.80 0.96
C SER A 101 13.26 -0.32 2.15
N ILE A 102 13.77 0.73 2.78
CA ILE A 102 13.05 1.59 3.69
C ILE A 102 12.87 2.92 2.96
N SER A 103 11.64 3.39 2.82
CA SER A 103 11.33 4.69 2.23
C SER A 103 10.65 5.58 3.26
N ARG A 104 10.83 6.90 3.10
CA ARG A 104 10.30 7.93 3.97
C ARG A 104 9.33 8.81 3.19
N THR A 105 8.18 9.06 3.78
CA THR A 105 7.25 10.11 3.35
C THR A 105 7.39 11.29 4.30
N VAL A 106 7.94 12.40 3.79
CA VAL A 106 8.10 13.64 4.54
C VAL A 106 6.75 14.35 4.68
N ARG A 107 6.37 14.75 5.89
CA ARG A 107 5.11 15.43 6.22
C ARG A 107 5.40 16.83 6.76
N GLY A 108 5.66 17.78 5.86
CA GLY A 108 6.07 19.13 6.22
C GLY A 108 7.52 19.35 5.82
N VAL A 109 8.43 19.35 6.79
CA VAL A 109 9.88 19.32 6.53
C VAL A 109 10.49 18.06 7.13
N PRO A 110 11.69 17.65 6.72
CA PRO A 110 12.33 16.49 7.34
C PRO A 110 12.45 16.68 8.86
N ASP A 111 12.01 15.69 9.63
CA ASP A 111 12.11 15.63 11.10
C ASP A 111 13.48 16.07 11.68
N GLU A 112 14.60 15.71 11.03
CA GLU A 112 15.97 16.06 11.44
C GLU A 112 16.45 17.43 10.96
N PHE A 113 15.63 18.18 10.22
CA PHE A 113 16.06 19.43 9.60
C PHE A 113 16.42 20.48 10.66
N GLN A 114 17.69 20.87 10.69
CA GLN A 114 18.21 21.88 11.61
C GLN A 114 18.07 23.28 10.99
N LYS A 115 17.64 24.25 11.81
CA LYS A 115 17.65 25.67 11.45
C LYS A 115 19.08 26.11 11.11
N GLY A 116 19.30 26.67 9.92
CA GLY A 116 20.62 27.04 9.38
C GLY A 116 21.21 28.33 9.98
N PRO A 117 22.50 28.64 9.69
CA PRO A 117 23.24 29.76 10.30
C PRO A 117 22.68 31.15 9.97
N ASP A 118 22.09 31.34 8.79
CA ASP A 118 21.40 32.56 8.37
C ASP A 118 19.87 32.48 8.57
N SER A 119 19.38 31.67 9.51
CA SER A 119 17.95 31.45 9.76
C SER A 119 17.17 30.82 8.59
N SER A 120 17.52 29.60 8.17
CA SER A 120 16.61 28.83 7.30
C SER A 120 15.23 28.74 8.00
N LYS A 121 14.16 29.13 7.30
CA LYS A 121 12.89 29.53 7.94
C LYS A 121 12.17 28.41 8.69
N LYS A 122 12.62 27.15 8.67
CA LYS A 122 11.88 26.00 9.21
C LYS A 122 12.72 25.15 10.18
N THR A 123 12.09 24.61 11.23
CA THR A 123 12.69 23.71 12.23
C THR A 123 11.95 22.37 12.24
N GLY A 124 12.67 21.26 12.01
CA GLY A 124 12.13 19.90 12.09
C GLY A 124 11.88 19.45 13.54
N ILE A 125 11.00 18.46 13.71
CA ILE A 125 10.48 18.04 15.02
C ILE A 125 11.57 17.53 15.98
N LEU A 126 12.64 16.89 15.48
CA LEU A 126 13.70 16.35 16.33
C LEU A 126 14.55 17.44 16.98
N HIS A 127 14.56 18.65 16.40
CA HIS A 127 15.22 19.85 16.94
C HIS A 127 14.28 20.78 17.70
N ASN A 128 12.99 20.45 17.79
CA ASN A 128 11.97 21.26 18.46
C ASN A 128 11.57 20.69 19.84
N PRO A 129 12.13 21.18 20.97
CA PRO A 129 11.76 20.68 22.29
C PRO A 129 10.31 20.99 22.69
N ASP A 130 9.75 22.11 22.19
CA ASP A 130 8.38 22.55 22.51
C ASP A 130 7.33 21.55 21.98
N PHE A 131 7.61 20.90 20.85
CA PHE A 131 6.75 19.84 20.30
C PHE A 131 6.59 18.67 21.29
N TRP A 132 7.70 18.19 21.84
CA TRP A 132 7.70 17.03 22.75
C TRP A 132 7.20 17.38 24.15
N ASN A 133 7.29 18.65 24.55
CA ASN A 133 6.90 19.15 25.87
C ASN A 133 5.61 19.99 25.86
N TYR A 134 4.85 19.98 24.75
CA TYR A 134 3.74 20.91 24.50
C TYR A 134 2.77 21.03 25.68
N ASP A 135 2.39 19.91 26.30
CA ASP A 135 1.40 19.91 27.38
C ASP A 135 1.87 20.71 28.62
N ASN A 136 3.19 20.69 28.88
CA ASN A 136 3.81 21.35 30.04
C ASN A 136 4.26 22.80 29.75
N LEU A 137 4.12 23.27 28.51
CA LEU A 137 4.42 24.66 28.16
C LEU A 137 3.45 25.62 28.85
N SER A 138 3.95 26.80 29.26
CA SER A 138 3.12 27.92 29.69
C SER A 138 2.18 28.38 28.57
N GLN A 139 1.11 29.09 28.90
CA GLN A 139 0.16 29.59 27.90
C GLN A 139 0.84 30.49 26.85
N LEU A 140 1.84 31.27 27.27
CA LEU A 140 2.59 32.14 26.38
C LEU A 140 3.48 31.33 25.42
N GLU A 141 4.14 30.28 25.90
CA GLU A 141 4.94 29.36 25.08
C GLU A 141 4.07 28.55 24.11
N LYS A 142 2.89 28.09 24.55
CA LYS A 142 1.90 27.47 23.64
C LYS A 142 1.48 28.44 22.53
N GLY A 143 1.29 29.71 22.86
CA GLY A 143 1.02 30.76 21.88
C GLY A 143 2.15 30.94 20.86
N ARG A 144 3.41 30.97 21.33
CA ARG A 144 4.59 31.00 20.45
C ARG A 144 4.69 29.77 19.56
N PHE A 145 4.50 28.58 20.11
CA PHE A 145 4.50 27.33 19.35
C PHE A 145 3.42 27.37 18.26
N ASN A 146 2.16 27.63 18.63
CA ASN A 146 1.03 27.67 17.69
C ASN A 146 1.27 28.69 16.56
N TRP A 147 1.86 29.85 16.89
CA TRP A 147 2.23 30.87 15.91
C TRP A 147 3.29 30.38 14.92
N ARG A 148 4.35 29.74 15.42
CA ARG A 148 5.44 29.20 14.59
C ARG A 148 4.99 28.06 13.70
N VAL A 149 4.07 27.18 14.14
CA VAL A 149 3.57 26.12 13.26
C VAL A 149 2.77 26.67 12.06
N ASN A 150 2.09 27.80 12.22
CA ASN A 150 1.30 28.44 11.14
C ASN A 150 2.11 29.33 10.19
N GLY A 151 3.43 29.46 10.42
CA GLY A 151 4.37 30.04 9.47
C GLY A 151 4.51 31.56 9.51
N ALA A 152 5.47 32.07 10.30
CA ALA A 152 6.03 33.40 10.13
C ALA A 152 7.29 33.36 9.24
N GLU A 153 7.62 34.44 8.53
CA GLU A 153 8.78 34.46 7.60
C GLU A 153 10.15 34.19 8.27
N GLN A 154 10.24 34.20 9.60
CA GLN A 154 11.50 34.07 10.35
C GLN A 154 11.64 32.76 11.14
N ASP A 155 10.55 32.02 11.40
CA ASP A 155 10.58 30.80 12.23
C ASP A 155 9.30 29.95 12.08
N ILE A 156 9.39 28.85 11.34
CA ILE A 156 8.29 27.92 11.07
C ILE A 156 8.60 26.57 11.74
N TYR A 157 7.64 26.06 12.53
CA TYR A 157 7.76 24.75 13.16
C TYR A 157 7.07 23.68 12.36
N ASP A 158 7.72 22.53 12.26
CA ASP A 158 7.05 21.32 11.84
C ASP A 158 6.11 20.78 12.91
N SER A 159 5.07 20.05 12.50
CA SER A 159 3.97 19.62 13.37
C SER A 159 3.52 18.18 13.17
N GLN A 160 4.07 17.48 12.17
CA GLN A 160 3.72 16.10 11.88
C GLN A 160 4.97 15.24 11.72
N LEU A 161 5.03 14.12 12.44
CA LEU A 161 6.13 13.17 12.32
C LEU A 161 6.16 12.52 10.94
N ASP A 162 7.37 12.26 10.44
CA ASP A 162 7.56 11.58 9.17
C ASP A 162 7.21 10.10 9.26
N LEU A 163 6.68 9.58 8.16
CA LEU A 163 6.25 8.20 8.05
C LEU A 163 7.31 7.37 7.30
N TYR A 164 7.83 6.35 7.96
CA TYR A 164 8.74 5.39 7.36
C TYR A 164 7.98 4.11 7.02
N GLN A 165 8.34 3.49 5.90
CA GLN A 165 7.80 2.21 5.47
C GLN A 165 8.93 1.31 4.95
N PHE A 166 8.88 0.03 5.28
CA PHE A 166 9.86 -0.95 4.83
C PHE A 166 9.17 -2.09 4.09
N SER A 167 9.89 -2.70 3.15
CA SER A 167 9.53 -3.96 2.49
C SER A 167 10.79 -4.71 2.12
N PHE A 168 10.95 -5.95 2.58
CA PHE A 168 12.12 -6.81 2.28
C PHE A 168 11.81 -8.28 2.59
N LEU A 169 12.24 -9.20 1.71
CA LEU A 169 12.19 -10.67 1.92
C LEU A 169 10.90 -11.21 2.61
N GLY A 170 9.73 -10.65 2.28
CA GLY A 170 8.43 -11.06 2.84
C GLY A 170 7.95 -10.29 4.09
N PHE A 171 8.78 -9.40 4.66
CA PHE A 171 8.41 -8.47 5.72
C PHE A 171 8.02 -7.11 5.13
N SER A 172 6.99 -6.47 5.70
CA SER A 172 6.60 -5.12 5.31
C SER A 172 5.85 -4.40 6.43
N GLY A 173 6.15 -3.12 6.66
CA GLY A 173 5.54 -2.40 7.76
C GLY A 173 5.78 -0.92 7.72
N ARG A 174 5.11 -0.20 8.61
CA ARG A 174 5.25 1.24 8.80
C ARG A 174 5.69 1.56 10.22
N PHE A 175 6.53 2.56 10.37
CA PHE A 175 6.99 3.05 11.66
C PHE A 175 7.22 4.56 11.64
N ILE A 176 7.26 5.16 12.81
CA ILE A 176 7.67 6.55 13.03
C ILE A 176 8.93 6.55 13.91
N ILE A 177 9.63 7.68 13.97
CA ILE A 177 10.74 7.87 14.89
C ILE A 177 10.31 8.85 15.97
N VAL A 178 10.37 8.42 17.22
CA VAL A 178 10.02 9.25 18.38
C VAL A 178 11.25 9.59 19.19
N LYS A 179 11.23 10.76 19.83
CA LYS A 179 12.33 11.21 20.68
C LYS A 179 12.00 10.95 22.14
N ASN A 180 12.80 10.12 22.81
CA ASN A 180 12.72 9.90 24.26
C ASN A 180 13.97 10.49 24.92
N GLY A 181 13.85 11.68 25.50
CA GLY A 181 15.01 12.46 25.92
C GLY A 181 15.87 12.87 24.70
N ASN A 182 17.14 12.44 24.67
CA ASN A 182 18.05 12.68 23.53
C ASN A 182 18.22 11.45 22.62
N VAL A 183 17.46 10.38 22.85
CA VAL A 183 17.57 9.13 22.09
C VAL A 183 16.40 9.01 21.13
N LEU A 184 16.71 8.75 19.87
CA LEU A 184 15.70 8.44 18.85
C LEU A 184 15.31 6.96 18.95
N LYS A 185 14.01 6.68 18.91
CA LYS A 185 13.45 5.34 18.98
C LYS A 185 12.49 5.12 17.80
N PRO A 186 12.73 4.12 16.93
CA PRO A 186 11.75 3.71 15.93
C PRO A 186 10.59 2.96 16.59
N VAL A 187 9.36 3.22 16.15
CA VAL A 187 8.14 2.64 16.70
C VAL A 187 7.22 2.15 15.59
N LEU A 188 6.98 0.84 15.56
CA LEU A 188 6.08 0.19 14.60
C LEU A 188 4.62 0.59 14.83
N LEU A 189 3.93 0.90 13.73
CA LEU A 189 2.49 1.24 13.76
C LEU A 189 1.58 -0.01 13.72
N THR A 190 2.15 -1.17 13.37
CA THR A 190 1.46 -2.46 13.41
C THR A 190 2.28 -3.44 14.23
N LYS A 191 1.65 -4.10 15.21
CA LYS A 191 2.35 -4.94 16.19
C LYS A 191 2.53 -6.41 15.79
N ASN A 192 2.04 -6.84 14.64
CA ASN A 192 1.99 -8.27 14.26
C ASN A 192 3.30 -8.84 13.67
N GLN A 193 4.28 -8.01 13.26
CA GLN A 193 5.48 -8.49 12.57
C GLN A 193 6.74 -8.61 13.46
N ASN A 194 6.79 -7.94 14.62
CA ASN A 194 7.88 -7.96 15.61
C ASN A 194 9.32 -7.92 15.05
N VAL A 195 9.51 -7.17 13.97
CA VAL A 195 10.84 -6.83 13.50
C VAL A 195 11.44 -5.82 14.47
N LYS A 196 12.59 -6.12 15.05
CA LYS A 196 13.34 -5.15 15.86
C LYS A 196 14.02 -4.17 14.92
N ILE A 197 13.78 -2.87 15.11
CA ILE A 197 14.38 -1.81 14.29
C ILE A 197 15.41 -1.08 15.14
N GLU A 198 16.65 -1.03 14.66
CA GLU A 198 17.75 -0.26 15.24
C GLU A 198 18.19 0.81 14.23
N ILE A 199 18.49 2.00 14.72
CA ILE A 199 18.86 3.16 13.89
C ILE A 199 20.25 3.65 14.25
N ASN A 200 21.01 4.02 13.22
CA ASN A 200 22.27 4.73 13.34
C ASN A 200 22.10 6.14 12.78
N TYR A 201 22.40 7.16 13.56
CA TYR A 201 22.21 8.56 13.19
C TYR A 201 23.30 9.45 13.78
N GLU A 202 23.51 10.61 13.17
CA GLU A 202 24.43 11.64 13.67
C GLU A 202 23.82 12.34 14.89
N SER A 203 24.49 12.32 16.04
CA SER A 203 23.93 12.85 17.30
C SER A 203 23.69 14.36 17.30
N ALA A 204 24.44 15.13 16.51
CA ALA A 204 24.28 16.58 16.42
C ALA A 204 23.18 17.02 15.47
N SER A 205 23.07 16.38 14.30
CA SER A 205 22.13 16.74 13.23
C SER A 205 20.84 15.91 13.24
N TYR A 206 20.82 14.78 13.95
CA TYR A 206 19.81 13.72 13.87
C TYR A 206 19.67 13.06 12.49
N LYS A 207 20.63 13.26 11.57
CA LYS A 207 20.58 12.67 10.23
C LYS A 207 20.77 11.16 10.29
N ILE A 208 19.82 10.40 9.74
CA ILE A 208 19.76 8.94 9.85
C ILE A 208 20.63 8.27 8.79
N ASN A 209 21.70 7.60 9.18
CA ASN A 209 22.70 6.99 8.29
C ASN A 209 22.31 5.58 7.86
N SER A 210 21.78 4.77 8.76
CA SER A 210 21.40 3.40 8.43
C SER A 210 20.38 2.81 9.40
N PHE A 211 19.74 1.74 8.94
CA PHE A 211 18.87 0.90 9.75
C PHE A 211 19.40 -0.52 9.82
N LEU A 212 19.28 -1.14 11.00
CA LEU A 212 19.48 -2.57 11.20
C LEU A 212 18.15 -3.17 11.65
N LEU A 213 17.55 -3.99 10.80
CA LEU A 213 16.32 -4.71 11.13
C LEU A 213 16.69 -6.14 11.52
N THR A 214 16.10 -6.66 12.59
CA THR A 214 16.28 -8.05 13.03
C THR A 214 14.93 -8.75 13.02
N ASP A 215 14.80 -9.85 12.29
CA ASP A 215 13.56 -10.65 12.26
C ASP A 215 13.36 -11.44 13.58
N PRO A 216 12.18 -12.06 13.78
CA PRO A 216 11.91 -12.88 14.96
C PRO A 216 12.71 -14.21 15.06
N ASN A 217 13.56 -14.51 14.06
CA ASN A 217 14.47 -15.65 14.02
C ASN A 217 15.94 -15.23 14.28
N GLY A 218 16.19 -13.94 14.49
CA GLY A 218 17.51 -13.37 14.74
C GLY A 218 18.35 -13.07 13.50
N ASN A 219 17.79 -13.18 12.29
CA ASN A 219 18.47 -12.73 11.08
C ASN A 219 18.47 -11.21 11.01
N LYS A 220 19.56 -10.64 10.49
CA LYS A 220 19.88 -9.21 10.47
C LYS A 220 19.91 -8.68 9.05
N PHE A 221 19.27 -7.54 8.84
CA PHE A 221 19.11 -6.87 7.54
C PHE A 221 19.66 -5.45 7.64
N VAL A 222 20.72 -5.16 6.89
CA VAL A 222 21.44 -3.89 6.96
C VAL A 222 21.00 -2.98 5.81
N PHE A 223 20.47 -1.81 6.14
CA PHE A 223 20.05 -0.79 5.19
C PHE A 223 20.93 0.46 5.34
N ASP A 224 21.97 0.56 4.53
CA ASP A 224 22.98 1.64 4.58
C ASP A 224 23.26 2.28 3.21
N VAL A 225 22.57 1.85 2.16
CA VAL A 225 22.65 2.45 0.82
C VAL A 225 21.59 3.54 0.72
N ILE A 226 22.01 4.79 0.91
CA ILE A 226 21.13 5.95 0.97
C ILE A 226 20.81 6.50 -0.44
N GLU A 227 19.56 6.92 -0.63
CA GLU A 227 19.12 7.86 -1.65
C GLU A 227 18.71 9.19 -1.02
N ASP A 228 19.18 10.28 -1.63
CA ASP A 228 18.77 11.63 -1.28
C ASP A 228 17.75 12.15 -2.30
N THR A 229 16.89 13.04 -1.86
CA THR A 229 15.92 13.72 -2.72
C THR A 229 15.92 15.20 -2.40
N GLU A 230 15.92 15.99 -3.47
CA GLU A 230 15.74 17.43 -3.42
C GLU A 230 14.35 17.78 -3.94
N SER A 231 13.61 18.53 -3.13
CA SER A 231 12.28 19.02 -3.47
C SER A 231 12.29 20.54 -3.53
N GLN A 232 11.92 21.10 -4.67
CA GLN A 232 11.78 22.54 -4.87
C GLN A 232 10.30 22.90 -5.07
N PRO A 233 9.66 23.63 -4.14
CA PRO A 233 8.28 24.06 -4.29
C PRO A 233 8.17 25.28 -5.21
N PHE A 234 7.16 25.24 -6.06
CA PHE A 234 6.71 26.37 -6.88
C PHE A 234 5.28 26.69 -6.51
N SER A 235 5.00 27.98 -6.35
CA SER A 235 3.67 28.50 -6.05
C SER A 235 3.31 29.57 -7.06
N GLY A 236 2.14 29.43 -7.66
CA GLY A 236 1.52 30.42 -8.53
C GLY A 236 0.21 30.90 -7.93
N PHE A 237 -0.09 32.19 -8.07
CA PHE A 237 -1.34 32.78 -7.57
C PHE A 237 -2.00 33.70 -8.59
N ILE A 238 -3.33 33.72 -8.57
CA ILE A 238 -4.17 34.67 -9.29
C ILE A 238 -4.80 35.58 -8.22
N PRO A 239 -4.55 36.90 -8.21
CA PRO A 239 -5.14 37.83 -7.25
C PRO A 239 -6.66 38.00 -7.46
N GLN A 240 -7.35 38.60 -6.49
CA GLN A 240 -8.82 38.78 -6.52
C GLN A 240 -9.32 39.94 -7.43
N GLY A 241 -8.46 40.92 -7.79
CA GLY A 241 -8.84 42.14 -8.53
C GLY A 241 -8.92 42.05 -10.06
N SER A 242 -9.41 43.11 -10.72
CA SER A 242 -9.62 43.18 -12.18
C SER A 242 -8.33 43.03 -13.00
N ALA A 243 -8.44 42.27 -14.10
CA ALA A 243 -7.37 41.68 -14.89
C ALA A 243 -6.32 42.68 -15.44
N GLY A 244 -5.13 42.66 -14.85
CA GLY A 244 -3.91 42.53 -15.67
C GLY A 244 -3.63 41.05 -15.81
N VAL A 245 -3.21 40.58 -16.98
CA VAL A 245 -2.84 39.18 -17.25
C VAL A 245 -1.92 38.70 -16.13
N GLY A 246 -2.48 37.99 -15.15
CA GLY A 246 -1.73 37.28 -14.14
C GLY A 246 -1.10 36.09 -14.85
N THR A 247 -0.05 36.32 -15.62
CA THR A 247 0.93 35.27 -15.87
C THR A 247 1.28 34.75 -14.51
N ILE A 248 1.03 33.47 -14.25
CA ILE A 248 1.57 32.78 -13.08
C ILE A 248 3.08 32.95 -13.21
N PRO A 249 3.74 33.87 -12.47
CA PRO A 249 5.18 33.89 -12.50
C PRO A 249 5.53 32.64 -11.71
N ALA A 250 6.18 31.68 -12.33
CA ALA A 250 6.82 30.59 -11.59
C ALA A 250 7.99 31.19 -10.80
N SER A 251 7.70 31.97 -9.76
CA SER A 251 8.70 32.31 -8.77
C SER A 251 8.82 31.09 -7.87
N GLY A 252 9.79 30.24 -8.17
CA GLY A 252 10.21 29.22 -7.22
C GLY A 252 10.58 29.90 -5.91
N VAL A 253 10.19 29.30 -4.79
CA VAL A 253 10.80 29.70 -3.52
C VAL A 253 12.23 29.14 -3.57
N ASP A 254 13.26 29.94 -3.30
CA ASP A 254 14.69 29.53 -3.34
C ASP A 254 15.05 28.38 -2.37
N ALA A 255 14.10 27.90 -1.56
CA ALA A 255 14.32 26.86 -0.57
C ALA A 255 14.23 25.46 -1.21
N ILE A 256 15.40 24.90 -1.54
CA ILE A 256 15.56 23.47 -1.85
C ILE A 256 15.55 22.69 -0.53
N TYR A 257 14.66 21.72 -0.40
CA TYR A 257 14.66 20.79 0.73
C TYR A 257 15.36 19.50 0.31
N ALA A 258 16.56 19.27 0.85
CA ALA A 258 17.30 18.03 0.68
C ALA A 258 17.04 17.10 1.87
N ASN A 259 16.69 15.85 1.59
CA ASN A 259 16.48 14.84 2.62
C ASN A 259 16.86 13.44 2.15
N ARG A 260 17.19 12.58 3.12
CA ARG A 260 17.28 11.13 2.86
C ARG A 260 15.87 10.58 2.69
N SER A 261 15.60 10.02 1.51
CA SER A 261 14.27 9.54 1.13
C SER A 261 14.17 8.01 1.16
N ALA A 262 15.29 7.31 0.95
CA ALA A 262 15.33 5.86 1.03
C ALA A 262 16.67 5.30 1.54
N TRP A 263 16.59 4.10 2.12
CA TRP A 263 17.73 3.26 2.48
C TRP A 263 17.50 1.87 1.90
N HIS A 264 18.43 1.39 1.08
CA HIS A 264 18.35 0.08 0.45
C HIS A 264 19.14 -0.97 1.22
N LEU A 265 18.63 -2.20 1.19
CA LEU A 265 19.24 -3.37 1.81
C LEU A 265 20.57 -3.68 1.12
N SER A 266 21.68 -3.64 1.85
CA SER A 266 23.01 -3.97 1.33
C SER A 266 23.48 -5.36 1.75
N SER A 267 23.02 -5.86 2.89
CA SER A 267 23.51 -7.12 3.45
C SER A 267 22.45 -7.85 4.28
N VAL A 268 22.38 -9.16 4.08
CA VAL A 268 21.60 -10.11 4.90
C VAL A 268 22.58 -10.97 5.70
N LYS A 269 22.42 -11.01 7.01
CA LYS A 269 23.30 -11.74 7.94
C LYS A 269 22.50 -12.64 8.88
N SER A 270 23.12 -13.72 9.33
CA SER A 270 22.61 -14.53 10.44
C SER A 270 22.78 -13.82 11.79
N SER A 271 22.24 -14.40 12.86
CA SER A 271 22.38 -13.90 14.24
C SER A 271 23.84 -13.79 14.71
N ASN A 272 24.70 -14.70 14.25
CA ASN A 272 26.15 -14.70 14.48
C ASN A 272 26.96 -13.91 13.43
N ASN A 273 26.32 -12.99 12.70
CA ASN A 273 26.94 -12.05 11.74
C ASN A 273 27.58 -12.68 10.48
N ILE A 274 27.22 -13.91 10.12
CA ILE A 274 27.65 -14.49 8.84
C ILE A 274 26.82 -13.88 7.72
N THR A 275 27.49 -13.31 6.72
CA THR A 275 26.84 -12.76 5.52
C THR A 275 26.28 -13.90 4.66
N LEU A 276 24.97 -13.86 4.42
CA LEU A 276 24.23 -14.81 3.60
C LEU A 276 24.04 -14.30 2.17
N ALA A 277 23.82 -12.99 2.02
CA ALA A 277 23.73 -12.30 0.75
C ALA A 277 24.24 -10.85 0.86
N THR A 278 24.86 -10.37 -0.21
CA THR A 278 25.29 -8.97 -0.39
C THR A 278 24.63 -8.40 -1.63
N LEU A 279 24.06 -7.21 -1.52
CA LEU A 279 23.40 -6.49 -2.59
C LEU A 279 24.23 -5.24 -2.91
N ASN A 280 24.64 -5.11 -4.17
CA ASN A 280 25.47 -4.02 -4.65
C ASN A 280 24.65 -3.08 -5.52
N TYR A 281 24.94 -1.79 -5.39
CA TYR A 281 24.26 -0.71 -6.10
C TYR A 281 25.27 0.14 -6.84
N ASN A 282 24.81 1.03 -7.73
CA ASN A 282 25.69 2.01 -8.35
C ASN A 282 26.41 2.85 -7.28
N THR A 283 27.72 3.00 -7.45
CA THR A 283 28.57 3.80 -6.54
C THR A 283 28.28 5.29 -6.68
N THR A 284 28.14 5.76 -7.93
CA THR A 284 27.70 7.12 -8.26
C THR A 284 26.17 7.18 -8.31
N PRO A 285 25.53 8.11 -7.58
CA PRO A 285 24.09 8.32 -7.69
C PRO A 285 23.67 8.72 -9.11
N LEU A 286 22.51 8.23 -9.53
CA LEU A 286 21.88 8.50 -10.80
C LEU A 286 20.77 9.52 -10.61
N ILE A 287 20.77 10.58 -11.41
CA ILE A 287 19.83 11.69 -11.27
C ILE A 287 18.54 11.39 -12.05
N GLU A 288 17.41 11.44 -11.36
CA GLU A 288 16.06 11.33 -11.96
C GLU A 288 15.25 12.55 -11.53
N SER A 289 14.73 13.32 -12.49
CA SER A 289 13.97 14.54 -12.21
C SER A 289 12.57 14.50 -12.82
N TYR A 290 11.58 14.93 -12.04
CA TYR A 290 10.19 15.01 -12.49
C TYR A 290 9.38 16.02 -11.65
N THR A 291 8.29 16.53 -12.22
CA THR A 291 7.33 17.37 -11.49
C THR A 291 6.29 16.48 -10.82
N ALA A 292 6.04 16.72 -9.53
CA ALA A 292 5.12 15.98 -8.68
C ALA A 292 4.10 16.90 -7.99
N SER A 293 2.92 16.35 -7.72
CA SER A 293 1.85 16.90 -6.86
C SER A 293 1.44 18.33 -7.17
N VAL A 294 0.40 18.52 -7.97
CA VAL A 294 -0.18 19.85 -8.24
C VAL A 294 -1.37 20.07 -7.31
N THR A 295 -1.15 20.72 -6.16
CA THR A 295 -2.27 21.20 -5.33
C THR A 295 -2.87 22.44 -5.99
N ARG A 296 -4.19 22.48 -6.08
CA ARG A 296 -4.95 23.62 -6.61
C ARG A 296 -5.99 24.03 -5.57
N THR A 297 -6.03 25.32 -5.26
CA THR A 297 -7.01 25.92 -4.35
C THR A 297 -7.65 27.12 -5.03
N GLU A 298 -8.96 27.21 -4.96
CA GLU A 298 -9.76 28.34 -5.43
C GLU A 298 -10.45 28.98 -4.23
N ASN A 299 -10.38 30.31 -4.14
CA ASN A 299 -11.03 31.08 -3.08
C ASN A 299 -11.97 32.10 -3.72
N ARG A 300 -13.28 31.91 -3.54
CA ARG A 300 -14.31 32.83 -4.04
C ARG A 300 -14.82 33.69 -2.90
N ILE A 301 -14.72 35.01 -3.02
CA ILE A 301 -15.36 35.94 -2.07
C ILE A 301 -16.87 35.90 -2.31
N THR A 302 -17.64 35.54 -1.29
CA THR A 302 -19.12 35.53 -1.34
C THR A 302 -19.74 36.75 -0.70
N SER A 303 -19.06 37.38 0.27
CA SER A 303 -19.52 38.60 0.92
C SER A 303 -18.37 39.42 1.47
N ILE A 304 -18.46 40.74 1.32
CA ILE A 304 -17.58 41.73 1.93
C ILE A 304 -18.36 43.04 2.17
N ALA A 305 -18.20 43.66 3.34
CA ALA A 305 -18.88 44.92 3.64
C ALA A 305 -18.28 46.08 2.84
N GLY A 306 -19.01 46.63 1.86
CA GLY A 306 -18.59 47.76 1.00
C GLY A 306 -18.79 47.50 -0.48
N ASN A 307 -18.32 48.40 -1.35
CA ASN A 307 -18.31 48.19 -2.79
C ASN A 307 -17.17 47.23 -3.17
N ILE A 308 -17.48 45.96 -3.44
CA ILE A 308 -16.49 44.92 -3.75
C ILE A 308 -15.56 45.33 -4.90
N ASN A 309 -16.06 46.00 -5.93
CA ASN A 309 -15.27 46.39 -7.10
C ASN A 309 -14.22 47.44 -6.75
N GLU A 310 -14.57 48.44 -5.93
CA GLU A 310 -13.63 49.45 -5.47
C GLU A 310 -12.59 48.86 -4.52
N MET A 311 -13.00 47.94 -3.65
CA MET A 311 -12.10 47.28 -2.71
C MET A 311 -11.10 46.36 -3.41
N LEU A 312 -11.53 45.67 -4.47
CA LEU A 312 -10.69 44.79 -5.29
C LEU A 312 -9.79 45.57 -6.27
N ALA A 313 -10.05 46.86 -6.48
CA ALA A 313 -9.16 47.76 -7.21
C ALA A 313 -8.01 48.32 -6.34
N ASN A 314 -8.09 48.18 -5.01
CA ASN A 314 -7.05 48.64 -4.10
C ASN A 314 -5.90 47.62 -3.99
N ALA A 315 -4.68 48.05 -4.32
CA ALA A 315 -3.49 47.19 -4.35
C ALA A 315 -3.17 46.54 -2.99
N TYR A 316 -3.32 47.28 -1.88
CA TYR A 316 -3.09 46.74 -0.55
C TYR A 316 -4.13 45.67 -0.19
N ASN A 317 -5.41 45.93 -0.44
CA ASN A 317 -6.45 44.93 -0.19
C ASN A 317 -6.15 43.63 -0.94
N THR A 318 -5.83 43.71 -2.24
CA THR A 318 -5.54 42.52 -3.05
C THR A 318 -4.28 41.76 -2.64
N SER A 319 -3.34 42.38 -1.91
CA SER A 319 -2.12 41.70 -1.45
C SER A 319 -2.32 40.91 -0.15
N ILE A 320 -3.33 41.25 0.65
CA ILE A 320 -3.61 40.57 1.94
C ILE A 320 -4.83 39.66 1.92
N LEU A 321 -5.72 39.81 0.93
CA LEU A 321 -6.84 38.90 0.69
C LEU A 321 -6.33 37.55 0.14
N LYS A 322 -7.04 36.46 0.45
CA LYS A 322 -6.73 35.15 -0.16
C LYS A 322 -6.79 35.26 -1.69
N PRO A 323 -5.80 34.72 -2.44
CA PRO A 323 -5.81 34.79 -3.90
C PRO A 323 -7.01 34.05 -4.48
N LYS A 324 -7.55 34.50 -5.62
CA LYS A 324 -8.66 33.86 -6.32
C LYS A 324 -8.38 32.40 -6.65
N ALA A 325 -7.16 32.10 -7.09
CA ALA A 325 -6.68 30.74 -7.28
C ALA A 325 -5.20 30.63 -6.94
N SER A 326 -4.78 29.46 -6.47
CA SER A 326 -3.37 29.13 -6.25
C SER A 326 -3.05 27.74 -6.76
N VAL A 327 -1.89 27.57 -7.36
CA VAL A 327 -1.34 26.30 -7.83
C VAL A 327 0.01 26.09 -7.15
N ASN A 328 0.19 24.97 -6.45
CA ASN A 328 1.50 24.60 -5.92
C ASN A 328 1.94 23.24 -6.45
N PHE A 329 3.17 23.16 -6.93
CA PHE A 329 3.79 21.91 -7.37
C PHE A 329 5.24 21.79 -6.90
N LEU A 330 5.76 20.56 -6.91
CA LEU A 330 7.13 20.26 -6.52
C LEU A 330 7.90 19.78 -7.75
N THR A 331 9.08 20.35 -7.98
CA THR A 331 10.09 19.70 -8.81
C THR A 331 10.92 18.81 -7.90
N ILE A 332 10.92 17.50 -8.19
CA ILE A 332 11.66 16.50 -7.43
C ILE A 332 12.88 16.10 -8.25
N THR A 333 14.05 16.15 -7.63
CA THR A 333 15.30 15.58 -8.14
C THR A 333 15.79 14.51 -7.19
N ALA A 334 15.75 13.26 -7.61
CA ALA A 334 16.15 12.11 -6.83
C ALA A 334 17.55 11.63 -7.25
N PHE A 335 18.42 11.44 -6.26
CA PHE A 335 19.76 10.88 -6.41
C PHE A 335 19.69 9.38 -6.14
N THR A 336 19.21 8.64 -7.13
CA THR A 336 18.87 7.21 -7.01
C THR A 336 20.10 6.31 -7.09
N LYS A 337 20.03 5.15 -6.46
CA LYS A 337 21.03 4.07 -6.55
C LYS A 337 20.32 2.80 -6.98
N LYS A 338 20.58 2.37 -8.21
CA LYS A 338 19.95 1.16 -8.74
C LYS A 338 20.77 -0.08 -8.38
N LEU A 339 20.08 -1.19 -8.16
CA LEU A 339 20.71 -2.48 -7.84
C LEU A 339 21.46 -3.01 -9.08
N THR A 340 22.72 -3.37 -8.90
CA THR A 340 23.59 -3.86 -9.99
C THR A 340 23.91 -5.34 -9.84
N SER A 341 24.03 -5.85 -8.62
CA SER A 341 24.24 -7.29 -8.41
C SER A 341 23.81 -7.78 -7.03
N ILE A 342 23.54 -9.08 -6.94
CA ILE A 342 23.36 -9.80 -5.69
C ILE A 342 24.38 -10.94 -5.68
N THR A 343 25.19 -11.03 -4.63
CA THR A 343 26.14 -12.14 -4.44
C THR A 343 25.73 -12.96 -3.23
N PHE A 344 25.63 -14.27 -3.41
CA PHE A 344 25.27 -15.21 -2.35
C PHE A 344 26.50 -15.85 -1.72
N LYS A 345 26.33 -16.38 -0.51
CA LYS A 345 27.37 -17.08 0.23
C LYS A 345 28.07 -18.21 -0.54
N ASP A 346 27.37 -18.89 -1.43
CA ASP A 346 27.92 -20.00 -2.24
C ASP A 346 28.64 -19.54 -3.52
N ASN A 347 28.91 -18.23 -3.66
CA ASN A 347 29.52 -17.57 -4.82
C ASN A 347 28.67 -17.54 -6.10
N THR A 348 27.44 -18.06 -6.08
CA THR A 348 26.51 -17.73 -7.16
C THR A 348 26.11 -16.26 -7.08
N SER A 349 25.75 -15.66 -8.22
CA SER A 349 25.40 -14.25 -8.27
C SER A 349 24.32 -13.95 -9.30
N ILE A 350 23.72 -12.77 -9.15
CA ILE A 350 22.75 -12.19 -10.07
C ILE A 350 23.31 -10.84 -10.48
N GLU A 351 23.36 -10.57 -11.77
CA GLU A 351 23.78 -9.29 -12.34
C GLU A 351 22.59 -8.61 -13.02
N LEU A 352 22.48 -7.30 -12.84
CA LEU A 352 21.42 -6.48 -13.41
C LEU A 352 22.04 -5.42 -14.31
N ASN A 353 21.67 -5.46 -15.59
CA ASN A 353 22.11 -4.47 -16.56
C ASN A 353 20.99 -3.48 -16.84
N SER A 354 21.32 -2.19 -16.80
CA SER A 354 20.40 -1.12 -17.13
C SER A 354 20.95 -0.21 -18.22
N THR A 355 20.06 0.55 -18.86
CA THR A 355 20.41 1.57 -19.85
C THR A 355 19.67 2.87 -19.53
N SER A 356 20.25 4.02 -19.84
CA SER A 356 19.57 5.31 -19.75
C SER A 356 18.47 5.47 -20.80
N GLY A 357 17.64 6.50 -20.65
CA GLY A 357 16.62 6.87 -21.63
C GLY A 357 15.18 6.59 -21.18
N HIS A 358 14.94 6.60 -19.86
CA HIS A 358 13.57 6.56 -19.33
C HIS A 358 12.75 7.75 -19.85
N PRO A 359 11.60 7.54 -20.54
CA PRO A 359 10.89 8.61 -21.25
C PRO A 359 10.35 9.72 -20.33
N GLU A 360 10.13 9.41 -19.05
CA GLU A 360 9.49 10.33 -18.10
C GLU A 360 10.46 11.07 -17.18
N THR A 361 11.69 10.56 -17.01
CA THR A 361 12.63 11.03 -15.98
C THR A 361 14.08 11.12 -16.47
N ASN A 362 14.36 10.67 -17.70
CA ASN A 362 15.70 10.43 -18.24
C ASN A 362 16.59 9.47 -17.42
N GLY A 363 16.01 8.76 -16.44
CA GLY A 363 16.66 7.77 -15.60
C GLY A 363 17.03 6.46 -16.31
N GLN A 364 17.30 5.44 -15.50
CA GLN A 364 17.66 4.10 -15.98
C GLN A 364 16.43 3.23 -16.27
N ILE A 365 16.59 2.31 -17.21
CA ILE A 365 15.66 1.24 -17.59
C ILE A 365 16.38 -0.09 -17.39
N LEU A 366 15.80 -1.04 -16.64
CA LEU A 366 16.37 -2.37 -16.47
C LEU A 366 16.24 -3.16 -17.77
N LYS A 367 17.33 -3.74 -18.28
CA LYS A 367 17.36 -4.51 -19.52
C LYS A 367 17.49 -6.00 -19.26
N ASP A 368 18.44 -6.41 -18.43
CA ASP A 368 18.73 -7.82 -18.21
C ASP A 368 18.82 -8.15 -16.74
N ILE A 369 18.34 -9.33 -16.38
CA ILE A 369 18.62 -10.01 -15.12
C ILE A 369 19.36 -11.30 -15.46
N ILE A 370 20.62 -11.40 -15.08
CA ILE A 370 21.52 -12.49 -15.48
C ILE A 370 21.89 -13.30 -14.24
N ILE A 371 21.52 -14.58 -14.23
CA ILE A 371 21.87 -15.53 -13.17
C ILE A 371 23.19 -16.19 -13.54
N LYS A 372 24.20 -16.07 -12.66
CA LYS A 372 25.55 -16.58 -12.85
C LYS A 372 25.90 -17.69 -11.87
N ASN A 373 26.58 -18.72 -12.38
CA ASN A 373 27.09 -19.82 -11.59
C ASN A 373 28.30 -19.44 -10.73
N ILE A 374 28.80 -20.40 -9.96
CA ILE A 374 29.95 -20.24 -9.05
C ILE A 374 31.25 -19.81 -9.76
N ASN A 375 31.36 -20.02 -11.08
CA ASN A 375 32.52 -19.65 -11.89
C ASN A 375 32.31 -18.30 -12.60
N GLY A 376 31.19 -17.62 -12.35
CA GLY A 376 30.82 -16.36 -13.00
C GLY A 376 30.26 -16.51 -14.42
N SER A 377 30.03 -17.74 -14.90
CA SER A 377 29.42 -17.97 -16.22
C SER A 377 27.91 -17.78 -16.16
N GLU A 378 27.33 -17.21 -17.22
CA GLU A 378 25.88 -17.07 -17.40
C GLU A 378 25.21 -18.45 -17.45
N ASN A 379 24.22 -18.65 -16.57
CA ASN A 379 23.36 -19.82 -16.59
C ASN A 379 22.02 -19.50 -17.28
N LYS A 380 21.41 -18.37 -16.93
CA LYS A 380 20.09 -17.96 -17.42
C LYS A 380 19.99 -16.43 -17.44
N ARG A 381 19.24 -15.89 -18.40
CA ARG A 381 18.99 -14.46 -18.55
C ARG A 381 17.51 -14.18 -18.74
N TYR A 382 17.03 -13.13 -18.11
CA TYR A 382 15.72 -12.55 -18.37
C TYR A 382 15.90 -11.16 -18.97
N SER A 383 15.53 -11.01 -20.24
CA SER A 383 15.62 -9.75 -20.96
C SER A 383 14.26 -9.05 -20.96
N LEU A 384 14.20 -7.82 -20.49
CA LEU A 384 13.00 -6.99 -20.42
C LEU A 384 12.92 -6.08 -21.64
N ILE A 385 11.90 -6.29 -22.47
CA ILE A 385 11.69 -5.55 -23.70
C ILE A 385 10.58 -4.53 -23.48
N HIS A 386 10.93 -3.30 -23.80
CA HIS A 386 10.13 -2.12 -23.50
C HIS A 386 9.75 -1.39 -24.77
N GLU A 387 8.61 -0.72 -24.71
CA GLU A 387 8.18 0.29 -25.66
C GLU A 387 8.29 1.67 -24.98
N ASN A 388 9.05 2.57 -25.63
CA ASN A 388 9.42 3.88 -25.09
C ASN A 388 8.76 4.98 -25.92
N THR A 389 7.48 5.23 -25.68
CA THR A 389 6.72 6.30 -26.33
C THR A 389 6.58 7.48 -25.36
N ASP A 390 5.38 7.68 -24.82
CA ASP A 390 4.95 8.64 -23.80
C ASP A 390 5.24 8.17 -22.37
N ARG A 391 5.17 6.85 -22.15
CA ARG A 391 5.45 6.16 -20.89
C ARG A 391 6.28 4.92 -21.18
N LEU A 392 6.95 4.40 -20.16
CA LEU A 392 7.75 3.17 -20.30
C LEU A 392 6.84 1.93 -20.19
N TRP A 393 6.61 1.20 -21.27
CA TRP A 393 5.75 0.00 -21.23
C TRP A 393 6.56 -1.28 -21.35
N LEU A 394 6.47 -2.18 -20.36
CA LEU A 394 7.02 -3.54 -20.49
C LEU A 394 6.10 -4.38 -21.39
N THR A 395 6.58 -4.79 -22.56
CA THR A 395 5.76 -5.52 -23.54
C THR A 395 6.10 -7.00 -23.60
N LYS A 396 7.36 -7.36 -23.34
CA LYS A 396 7.81 -8.75 -23.36
C LYS A 396 8.90 -9.00 -22.32
N VAL A 397 8.86 -10.16 -21.66
CA VAL A 397 9.97 -10.70 -20.87
C VAL A 397 10.46 -11.96 -21.57
N GLU A 398 11.73 -12.00 -21.90
CA GLU A 398 12.37 -13.09 -22.62
C GLU A 398 13.29 -13.87 -21.66
N GLU A 399 12.94 -15.11 -21.35
CA GLU A 399 13.77 -16.04 -20.59
C GLU A 399 14.65 -16.83 -21.56
N LYS A 400 15.95 -16.56 -21.53
CA LYS A 400 16.96 -17.26 -22.32
C LYS A 400 17.78 -18.19 -21.44
N ALA A 401 17.89 -19.45 -21.87
CA ALA A 401 18.77 -20.43 -21.25
C ALA A 401 19.45 -21.26 -22.34
N GLY A 402 20.78 -21.15 -22.43
CA GLY A 402 21.53 -21.71 -23.56
C GLY A 402 21.10 -21.09 -24.90
N VAL A 403 20.67 -21.93 -25.84
CA VAL A 403 20.12 -21.52 -27.15
C VAL A 403 18.60 -21.31 -27.12
N ASN A 404 17.93 -21.79 -26.07
CA ASN A 404 16.48 -21.78 -25.99
C ASN A 404 15.94 -20.47 -25.44
N VAL A 405 14.79 -20.04 -25.94
CA VAL A 405 14.17 -18.75 -25.61
C VAL A 405 12.67 -18.95 -25.35
N LEU A 406 12.21 -18.50 -24.18
CA LEU A 406 10.82 -18.54 -23.74
C LEU A 406 10.31 -17.11 -23.55
N ASN A 407 9.12 -16.80 -24.10
CA ASN A 407 8.59 -15.45 -24.10
C ASN A 407 7.32 -15.34 -23.25
N TYR A 408 7.29 -14.32 -22.39
CA TYR A 408 6.09 -13.81 -21.75
C TYR A 408 5.66 -12.54 -22.48
N THR A 409 4.48 -12.52 -23.09
CA THR A 409 3.96 -11.35 -23.82
C THR A 409 2.86 -10.67 -23.03
N LEU A 410 2.97 -9.36 -22.87
CA LEU A 410 2.10 -8.53 -22.04
C LEU A 410 1.24 -7.62 -22.91
N ASN A 411 -0.08 -7.69 -22.74
CA ASN A 411 -1.03 -6.85 -23.48
C ASN A 411 -1.75 -5.89 -22.55
N TYR A 412 -1.98 -4.66 -23.03
CA TYR A 412 -2.61 -3.58 -22.26
C TYR A 412 -3.82 -3.03 -23.01
N ASN A 413 -4.77 -2.46 -22.26
CA ASN A 413 -5.95 -1.80 -22.80
C ASN A 413 -5.60 -0.38 -23.27
N SER A 414 -5.74 -0.06 -24.56
CA SER A 414 -5.63 1.31 -25.12
C SER A 414 -4.55 2.19 -24.47
N LYS A 415 -3.33 1.65 -24.30
CA LYS A 415 -2.28 2.29 -23.49
C LYS A 415 -1.84 3.67 -23.99
N HIS A 416 -1.95 3.95 -25.29
CA HIS A 416 -1.63 5.24 -25.92
C HIS A 416 -2.77 6.26 -25.85
N GLU A 417 -3.94 5.87 -25.34
CA GLU A 417 -5.06 6.78 -25.11
C GLU A 417 -5.10 7.30 -23.66
N LEU A 418 -4.06 7.02 -22.87
CA LEU A 418 -3.90 7.64 -21.56
C LEU A 418 -3.59 9.13 -21.72
N PRO A 419 -4.26 10.01 -20.95
CA PRO A 419 -3.94 11.42 -20.97
C PRO A 419 -2.50 11.73 -20.52
N SER A 420 -1.96 12.86 -20.99
CA SER A 420 -0.69 13.42 -20.53
C SER A 420 -0.73 13.73 -19.02
N PHE A 421 0.45 13.80 -18.39
CA PHE A 421 0.58 14.21 -16.99
C PHE A 421 -0.03 15.60 -16.74
N ASP A 422 -0.56 15.84 -15.53
CA ASP A 422 -1.29 17.06 -15.12
C ASP A 422 -2.54 17.38 -15.98
N SER A 423 -3.02 16.46 -16.81
CA SER A 423 -4.33 16.61 -17.45
C SER A 423 -5.48 16.42 -16.45
N GLY A 424 -6.68 16.90 -16.81
CA GLY A 424 -7.86 16.81 -15.95
C GLY A 424 -8.18 15.36 -15.54
N SER A 425 -8.15 15.08 -14.24
CA SER A 425 -8.55 13.79 -13.65
C SER A 425 -9.90 13.89 -12.95
N ASN A 426 -10.51 12.73 -12.67
CA ASN A 426 -11.58 12.68 -11.67
C ASN A 426 -11.02 12.97 -10.27
N ALA A 427 -11.91 13.11 -9.29
CA ALA A 427 -11.52 13.45 -7.94
C ALA A 427 -10.70 12.34 -7.21
N TRP A 428 -10.55 11.16 -7.82
CA TRP A 428 -9.71 10.05 -7.36
C TRP A 428 -8.30 10.03 -8.01
N GLY A 429 -8.04 10.89 -9.00
CA GLY A 429 -6.78 10.99 -9.76
C GLY A 429 -6.69 10.09 -11.01
N TYR A 430 -7.78 9.44 -11.40
CA TYR A 430 -7.86 8.61 -12.61
C TYR A 430 -8.45 9.38 -13.77
N ASN A 431 -8.36 8.80 -14.98
CA ASN A 431 -9.09 9.32 -16.14
C ASN A 431 -10.58 9.42 -15.81
N SER A 432 -11.17 10.60 -16.00
CA SER A 432 -12.54 10.90 -15.61
C SER A 432 -13.59 10.26 -16.52
N GLY A 433 -13.21 9.78 -17.70
CA GLY A 433 -14.16 9.30 -18.71
C GLY A 433 -15.02 10.40 -19.32
N LEU A 434 -14.81 11.67 -18.93
CA LEU A 434 -15.38 12.83 -19.58
C LEU A 434 -14.38 13.29 -20.64
N GLY A 435 -14.83 13.49 -21.88
CA GLY A 435 -13.96 13.88 -23.00
C GLY A 435 -13.17 15.17 -22.72
N ASN A 436 -11.97 15.28 -23.28
CA ASN A 436 -11.15 16.50 -23.21
C ASN A 436 -11.81 17.62 -24.04
N SER A 437 -12.71 18.39 -23.43
CA SER A 437 -13.11 19.69 -23.97
C SER A 437 -12.88 20.77 -22.92
N ASN A 438 -11.75 21.48 -23.09
CA ASN A 438 -11.47 22.76 -22.43
C ASN A 438 -12.38 23.89 -22.97
N THR A 439 -13.64 23.59 -23.27
CA THR A 439 -14.65 24.55 -23.74
C THR A 439 -15.90 24.35 -22.92
N THR A 440 -15.98 25.09 -21.82
CA THR A 440 -16.84 24.91 -20.64
C THR A 440 -18.35 24.99 -20.86
N CYS A 441 -18.88 25.15 -22.07
CA CYS A 441 -20.29 25.57 -22.28
C CYS A 441 -21.05 24.79 -23.35
N ASN A 442 -20.32 24.07 -24.19
CA ASN A 442 -20.85 23.40 -25.36
C ASN A 442 -20.40 21.95 -25.29
N GLN A 443 -21.23 21.07 -24.70
CA GLN A 443 -21.44 19.70 -25.18
C GLN A 443 -22.24 18.85 -24.17
N GLN A 444 -23.15 18.04 -24.70
CA GLN A 444 -23.56 16.80 -24.05
C GLN A 444 -22.32 15.91 -23.93
N VAL A 445 -21.69 15.87 -22.75
CA VAL A 445 -20.50 15.03 -22.54
C VAL A 445 -20.95 13.62 -22.24
N ASN A 446 -20.74 12.72 -23.19
CA ASN A 446 -20.93 11.30 -22.96
C ASN A 446 -19.83 10.78 -22.02
N PHE A 447 -20.25 10.11 -20.94
CA PHE A 447 -19.34 9.50 -19.98
C PHE A 447 -18.90 8.12 -20.47
N ASP A 448 -17.60 7.91 -20.63
CA ASP A 448 -16.99 6.60 -20.93
C ASP A 448 -16.59 5.88 -19.63
N LEU A 449 -17.42 4.93 -19.20
CA LEU A 449 -17.17 4.08 -18.02
C LEU A 449 -15.88 3.25 -18.15
N ASN A 450 -15.39 2.97 -19.36
CA ASN A 450 -14.20 2.16 -19.59
C ASN A 450 -12.90 2.98 -19.63
N ALA A 451 -12.97 4.31 -19.59
CA ALA A 451 -11.78 5.17 -19.63
C ALA A 451 -10.80 4.90 -18.47
N ILE A 452 -11.30 4.52 -17.29
CA ILE A 452 -10.48 4.14 -16.13
C ILE A 452 -9.63 2.89 -16.37
N LYS A 453 -9.99 2.06 -17.37
CA LYS A 453 -9.29 0.81 -17.70
C LYS A 453 -8.12 1.03 -18.67
N LYS A 454 -7.99 2.21 -19.28
CA LYS A 454 -6.88 2.52 -20.20
C LYS A 454 -5.53 2.38 -19.48
N GLY A 455 -4.57 1.74 -20.14
CA GLY A 455 -3.27 1.38 -19.60
C GLY A 455 -3.22 0.13 -18.70
N LEU A 456 -4.37 -0.48 -18.36
CA LEU A 456 -4.36 -1.70 -17.54
C LEU A 456 -3.88 -2.92 -18.34
N LEU A 457 -3.14 -3.80 -17.67
CA LEU A 457 -2.77 -5.12 -18.20
C LEU A 457 -4.04 -5.96 -18.40
N THR A 458 -4.27 -6.41 -19.63
CA THR A 458 -5.44 -7.23 -20.01
C THR A 458 -5.10 -8.71 -20.10
N SER A 459 -3.87 -9.07 -20.46
CA SER A 459 -3.47 -10.47 -20.53
C SER A 459 -1.96 -10.67 -20.48
N ILE A 460 -1.58 -11.88 -20.04
CA ILE A 460 -0.25 -12.43 -20.15
C ILE A 460 -0.35 -13.70 -20.99
N THR A 461 0.37 -13.74 -22.10
CA THR A 461 0.61 -14.98 -22.84
C THR A 461 1.91 -15.59 -22.33
N TYR A 462 1.83 -16.83 -21.86
CA TYR A 462 2.95 -17.56 -21.27
C TYR A 462 3.74 -18.31 -22.34
N PRO A 463 4.99 -18.73 -22.06
CA PRO A 463 5.78 -19.51 -23.00
C PRO A 463 5.13 -20.82 -23.46
N THR A 464 4.24 -21.39 -22.63
CA THR A 464 3.44 -22.58 -22.96
C THR A 464 2.40 -22.35 -24.05
N GLY A 465 2.18 -21.10 -24.49
CA GLY A 465 1.10 -20.69 -25.37
C GLY A 465 -0.23 -20.39 -24.64
N GLY A 466 -0.37 -20.82 -23.38
CA GLY A 466 -1.52 -20.49 -22.56
C GLY A 466 -1.61 -18.99 -22.29
N LYS A 467 -2.83 -18.45 -22.30
CA LYS A 467 -3.09 -17.03 -22.06
C LYS A 467 -3.99 -16.87 -20.84
N LYS A 468 -3.55 -16.04 -19.88
CA LYS A 468 -4.44 -15.53 -18.82
C LYS A 468 -4.95 -14.16 -19.20
N GLN A 469 -6.25 -13.99 -19.09
CA GLN A 469 -6.92 -12.72 -19.32
C GLN A 469 -7.51 -12.20 -18.01
N PHE A 470 -7.28 -10.92 -17.75
CA PHE A 470 -7.77 -10.19 -16.60
C PHE A 470 -8.81 -9.18 -17.08
N VAL A 471 -10.05 -9.32 -16.59
CA VAL A 471 -11.13 -8.39 -16.90
C VAL A 471 -11.38 -7.55 -15.66
N PHE A 472 -10.99 -6.29 -15.72
CA PHE A 472 -11.23 -5.30 -14.67
C PHE A 472 -12.54 -4.56 -14.89
N GLU A 473 -13.16 -4.13 -13.79
CA GLU A 473 -14.32 -3.23 -13.76
C GLU A 473 -14.11 -2.10 -12.75
N HIS A 474 -14.90 -1.04 -12.86
CA HIS A 474 -14.82 0.10 -11.96
C HIS A 474 -15.12 -0.34 -10.53
N ASN A 475 -14.42 0.23 -9.55
CA ASN A 475 -14.85 0.07 -8.16
C ASN A 475 -16.22 0.74 -7.98
N THR A 476 -17.11 0.08 -7.26
CA THR A 476 -18.44 0.59 -6.93
C THR A 476 -18.69 0.46 -5.43
N PHE A 477 -19.57 1.32 -4.89
CA PHE A 477 -19.96 1.30 -3.48
C PHE A 477 -21.39 1.79 -3.31
N SER A 478 -22.06 1.33 -2.27
CA SER A 478 -23.43 1.77 -1.92
C SER A 478 -23.53 2.25 -0.47
N TRP A 479 -22.38 2.43 0.20
CA TRP A 479 -22.26 2.88 1.58
C TRP A 479 -21.11 3.88 1.74
N GLU A 480 -21.39 4.98 2.44
CA GLU A 480 -20.42 5.94 2.95
C GLU A 480 -20.20 5.66 4.44
N GLY A 481 -19.05 5.08 4.78
CA GLY A 481 -18.83 4.51 6.10
C GLY A 481 -19.99 3.58 6.46
N SER A 482 -20.66 3.85 7.58
CA SER A 482 -21.85 3.12 8.03
C SER A 482 -23.18 3.62 7.46
N THR A 483 -23.19 4.67 6.64
CA THR A 483 -24.40 5.29 6.09
C THR A 483 -24.72 4.76 4.69
N PRO A 484 -25.92 4.25 4.43
CA PRO A 484 -26.31 3.82 3.09
C PRO A 484 -26.54 5.03 2.18
N LEU A 485 -26.18 4.91 0.90
CA LEU A 485 -26.49 5.93 -0.10
C LEU A 485 -27.98 5.96 -0.43
N THR A 486 -28.48 7.15 -0.79
CA THR A 486 -29.84 7.40 -1.25
C THR A 486 -29.96 7.24 -2.78
N THR A 487 -31.19 7.23 -3.29
CA THR A 487 -31.45 7.21 -4.73
C THR A 487 -30.85 8.42 -5.46
N ALA A 488 -30.92 9.61 -4.87
CA ALA A 488 -30.33 10.83 -5.44
C ALA A 488 -28.80 10.68 -5.57
N ASP A 489 -28.13 10.14 -4.54
CA ASP A 489 -26.68 9.91 -4.55
C ASP A 489 -26.24 9.02 -5.72
N PHE A 490 -27.03 7.98 -6.06
CA PHE A 490 -26.72 7.10 -7.18
C PHE A 490 -26.77 7.82 -8.53
N PHE A 491 -27.55 8.88 -8.68
CA PHE A 491 -27.54 9.69 -9.91
C PHE A 491 -26.43 10.75 -9.89
N THR A 492 -26.16 11.34 -8.73
CA THR A 492 -25.12 12.36 -8.56
C THR A 492 -23.71 11.77 -8.73
N TYR A 493 -23.45 10.57 -8.20
CA TYR A 493 -22.10 9.97 -8.13
C TYR A 493 -21.88 8.77 -9.06
N ASN A 494 -22.84 8.47 -9.92
CA ASN A 494 -22.66 7.51 -11.01
C ASN A 494 -23.12 8.14 -12.33
N ALA A 495 -22.15 8.67 -13.08
CA ALA A 495 -22.41 9.27 -14.38
C ALA A 495 -23.00 8.27 -15.41
N ASN A 496 -22.93 6.96 -15.15
CA ASN A 496 -23.56 5.95 -16.01
C ASN A 496 -25.08 5.83 -15.77
N ASN A 497 -25.61 6.32 -14.65
CA ASN A 497 -27.03 6.27 -14.28
C ASN A 497 -27.87 7.42 -14.87
N VAL A 498 -27.24 8.34 -15.59
CA VAL A 498 -27.86 9.59 -16.07
C VAL A 498 -27.66 9.77 -17.58
N GLU A 499 -28.50 10.60 -18.20
CA GLU A 499 -28.40 11.01 -19.60
C GLU A 499 -28.27 12.53 -19.71
N SER A 500 -27.46 13.01 -20.66
CA SER A 500 -27.28 14.44 -20.86
C SER A 500 -28.47 15.01 -21.65
N SER A 501 -29.11 16.02 -21.08
CA SER A 501 -30.24 16.74 -21.68
C SER A 501 -29.91 18.23 -21.84
N SER A 502 -30.55 18.90 -22.79
CA SER A 502 -30.44 20.35 -22.93
C SER A 502 -31.78 20.96 -23.28
N LEU A 503 -32.00 22.16 -22.77
CA LEU A 503 -33.15 23.00 -23.09
C LEU A 503 -32.62 24.30 -23.68
N ILE A 504 -33.14 24.71 -24.83
CA ILE A 504 -32.72 25.91 -25.55
C ILE A 504 -33.91 26.84 -25.65
N ASP A 505 -33.74 28.06 -25.18
CA ASP A 505 -34.67 29.16 -25.34
C ASP A 505 -34.12 30.13 -26.39
N ASN A 506 -34.85 30.33 -27.48
CA ASN A 506 -34.51 31.30 -28.52
C ASN A 506 -35.41 32.52 -28.35
N PHE A 507 -34.83 33.72 -28.30
CA PHE A 507 -35.57 34.92 -27.98
C PHE A 507 -35.18 36.11 -28.86
N SER A 508 -36.12 37.05 -28.95
CA SER A 508 -35.95 38.38 -29.55
C SER A 508 -36.65 39.39 -28.66
N ILE A 509 -35.93 40.43 -28.23
CA ILE A 509 -36.40 41.47 -27.31
C ILE A 509 -36.05 42.84 -27.88
N ASP A 510 -37.02 43.76 -27.87
CA ASP A 510 -36.92 45.16 -28.27
C ASP A 510 -37.63 46.08 -27.26
N ASN A 511 -37.60 47.39 -27.48
CA ASN A 511 -38.20 48.38 -26.58
C ASN A 511 -39.72 48.23 -26.36
N ASN A 512 -40.43 47.51 -27.23
CA ASN A 512 -41.89 47.42 -27.23
C ASN A 512 -42.42 46.00 -26.96
N SER A 513 -41.55 45.01 -26.84
CA SER A 513 -41.92 43.61 -26.60
C SER A 513 -41.97 43.30 -25.11
N GLY A 514 -42.97 42.52 -24.70
CA GLY A 514 -43.03 41.95 -23.35
C GLY A 514 -41.95 40.87 -23.17
N ASN A 515 -41.68 40.49 -21.92
CA ASN A 515 -40.75 39.40 -21.62
C ASN A 515 -41.16 38.11 -22.36
N PRO A 516 -40.20 37.38 -22.98
CA PRO A 516 -40.50 36.10 -23.60
C PRO A 516 -40.98 35.10 -22.54
N LEU A 517 -41.76 34.10 -22.98
CA LEU A 517 -42.25 33.04 -22.10
C LEU A 517 -41.08 32.20 -21.60
N LEU A 518 -40.93 32.06 -20.28
CA LEU A 518 -39.93 31.18 -19.70
C LEU A 518 -40.26 29.71 -20.01
N GLN A 519 -39.24 28.93 -20.31
CA GLN A 519 -39.34 27.49 -20.54
C GLN A 519 -39.41 26.74 -19.20
N ASN A 520 -40.25 25.71 -19.12
CA ASN A 520 -40.31 24.85 -17.94
C ASN A 520 -39.13 23.87 -17.93
N LEU A 521 -38.45 23.77 -16.79
CA LEU A 521 -37.33 22.86 -16.55
C LEU A 521 -37.64 22.02 -15.32
N SER A 522 -37.62 20.69 -15.46
CA SER A 522 -37.68 19.75 -14.33
C SER A 522 -36.28 19.20 -14.07
N VAL A 523 -35.83 19.31 -12.82
CA VAL A 523 -34.56 18.76 -12.33
C VAL A 523 -34.89 17.61 -11.38
N ASP A 524 -34.53 16.38 -11.75
CA ASP A 524 -34.97 15.18 -11.02
C ASP A 524 -34.12 14.86 -9.77
N PHE A 525 -32.93 15.43 -9.68
CA PHE A 525 -31.98 15.24 -8.57
C PHE A 525 -30.97 16.39 -8.55
N ASP A 526 -30.36 16.63 -7.39
CA ASP A 526 -29.39 17.70 -7.18
C ASP A 526 -28.18 17.56 -8.10
N GLN A 527 -27.90 18.62 -8.86
CA GLN A 527 -26.87 18.60 -9.88
C GLN A 527 -26.33 19.98 -10.21
N LYS A 528 -25.16 20.00 -10.85
CA LYS A 528 -24.65 21.20 -11.51
C LYS A 528 -25.14 21.24 -12.95
N VAL A 529 -25.75 22.35 -13.33
CA VAL A 529 -26.19 22.63 -14.71
C VAL A 529 -25.28 23.69 -15.33
N THR A 530 -25.09 23.59 -16.64
CA THR A 530 -24.29 24.56 -17.39
C THR A 530 -25.20 25.38 -18.28
N ILE A 531 -25.17 26.69 -18.09
CA ILE A 531 -25.93 27.66 -18.85
C ILE A 531 -25.00 28.37 -19.83
N LYS A 532 -25.43 28.43 -21.09
CA LYS A 532 -24.76 29.14 -22.17
C LYS A 532 -25.70 30.18 -22.74
N VAL A 533 -25.16 31.34 -23.12
CA VAL A 533 -25.92 32.35 -23.84
C VAL A 533 -25.12 32.76 -25.08
N ASN A 534 -25.80 32.91 -26.22
CA ASN A 534 -25.25 33.51 -27.44
C ASN A 534 -26.14 34.69 -27.82
N LEU A 535 -25.56 35.88 -27.96
CA LEU A 535 -26.31 37.13 -28.09
C LEU A 535 -25.79 37.96 -29.26
N SER A 536 -26.69 38.70 -29.89
CA SER A 536 -26.41 39.77 -30.83
C SER A 536 -27.34 40.93 -30.53
N SER A 537 -26.83 42.16 -30.48
CA SER A 537 -27.67 43.33 -30.33
C SER A 537 -27.35 44.41 -31.35
N SER A 538 -28.37 45.17 -31.76
CA SER A 538 -28.21 46.39 -32.55
C SER A 538 -27.60 47.56 -31.76
N ASN A 539 -27.64 47.51 -30.43
CA ASN A 539 -27.04 48.48 -29.52
C ASN A 539 -26.43 47.74 -28.29
N PRO A 540 -25.13 47.90 -27.99
CA PRO A 540 -24.48 47.25 -26.84
C PRO A 540 -25.21 47.47 -25.51
N ASP A 541 -25.86 48.63 -25.32
CA ASP A 541 -26.62 48.96 -24.11
C ASP A 541 -27.83 48.04 -23.88
N GLY A 542 -28.39 47.45 -24.96
CA GLY A 542 -29.48 46.49 -24.88
C GLY A 542 -29.11 45.18 -24.19
N LEU A 543 -27.82 44.78 -24.25
CA LEU A 543 -27.32 43.56 -23.59
C LEU A 543 -27.32 43.70 -22.07
N TYR A 544 -27.00 44.89 -21.54
CA TYR A 544 -26.99 45.16 -20.10
C TYR A 544 -28.39 45.27 -19.48
N ARG A 545 -29.45 45.30 -20.30
CA ARG A 545 -30.85 45.44 -19.85
C ARG A 545 -31.61 44.12 -19.79
N CYS A 546 -31.06 43.08 -20.43
CA CYS A 546 -31.59 41.73 -20.38
C CYS A 546 -30.81 40.91 -19.36
N LYS A 547 -31.50 40.10 -18.55
CA LYS A 547 -30.86 39.12 -17.67
C LYS A 547 -31.36 37.73 -17.98
N LEU A 548 -30.46 36.76 -17.84
CA LEU A 548 -30.85 35.38 -17.73
C LEU A 548 -31.52 35.19 -16.36
N VAL A 549 -32.69 34.58 -16.35
CA VAL A 549 -33.45 34.29 -15.13
C VAL A 549 -33.74 32.80 -15.05
N LEU A 550 -33.42 32.23 -13.89
CA LEU A 550 -33.86 30.91 -13.49
C LEU A 550 -34.63 31.06 -12.18
N THR A 551 -35.94 30.82 -12.22
CA THR A 551 -36.84 30.97 -11.07
C THR A 551 -37.22 29.60 -10.53
N ASP A 552 -37.04 29.37 -9.24
CA ASP A 552 -37.51 28.14 -8.59
C ASP A 552 -39.02 28.19 -8.26
N GLY A 553 -39.58 27.07 -7.80
CA GLY A 553 -40.99 26.98 -7.40
C GLY A 553 -41.40 27.87 -6.22
N ASN A 554 -40.45 28.43 -5.46
CA ASN A 554 -40.68 29.36 -4.36
C ASN A 554 -40.56 30.83 -4.78
N GLY A 555 -40.26 31.10 -6.05
CA GLY A 555 -40.07 32.45 -6.59
C GLY A 555 -38.67 33.03 -6.37
N PHE A 556 -37.69 32.24 -5.93
CA PHE A 556 -36.31 32.66 -5.85
C PHE A 556 -35.69 32.69 -7.26
N GLU A 557 -35.08 33.82 -7.62
CA GLU A 557 -34.53 34.03 -8.95
C GLU A 557 -33.00 34.09 -8.94
N TYR A 558 -32.39 33.17 -9.65
CA TYR A 558 -31.00 33.31 -10.07
C TYR A 558 -30.97 34.21 -11.31
N ARG A 559 -30.44 35.43 -11.12
CA ARG A 559 -30.28 36.41 -12.20
C ARG A 559 -28.81 36.55 -12.56
N GLN A 560 -28.50 36.42 -13.84
CA GLN A 560 -27.14 36.60 -14.36
C GLN A 560 -27.14 37.68 -15.44
N ASP A 561 -26.20 38.61 -15.32
CA ASP A 561 -25.94 39.61 -16.36
C ASP A 561 -25.46 38.89 -17.63
N LEU A 562 -25.87 39.42 -18.77
CA LEU A 562 -25.60 38.84 -20.10
C LEU A 562 -24.27 39.30 -20.69
N ASP A 563 -23.35 39.78 -19.85
CA ASP A 563 -21.99 40.17 -20.22
C ASP A 563 -21.14 38.95 -20.65
N ASP A 564 -20.10 39.22 -21.45
CA ASP A 564 -19.32 38.36 -22.38
C ASP A 564 -18.81 36.97 -21.87
N SER A 565 -19.16 36.58 -20.65
CA SER A 565 -19.04 35.22 -20.12
C SER A 565 -20.06 34.29 -20.77
N ASN A 566 -19.68 33.67 -21.90
CA ASN A 566 -20.48 32.71 -22.67
C ASN A 566 -20.83 31.39 -21.91
N CYS A 567 -20.71 31.36 -20.57
CA CYS A 567 -20.70 30.15 -19.74
C CYS A 567 -20.94 30.36 -18.25
N ASN A 568 -21.96 29.74 -17.67
CA ASN A 568 -22.21 29.77 -16.23
C ASN A 568 -22.53 28.37 -15.71
N VAL A 569 -22.05 28.01 -14.52
CA VAL A 569 -22.36 26.74 -13.86
C VAL A 569 -23.12 27.04 -12.58
N VAL A 570 -24.34 26.52 -12.48
CA VAL A 570 -25.24 26.73 -11.33
C VAL A 570 -25.53 25.38 -10.69
N SER A 571 -25.59 25.32 -9.36
CA SER A 571 -26.05 24.11 -8.67
C SER A 571 -27.55 24.23 -8.42
N LEU A 572 -28.32 23.28 -8.91
CA LEU A 572 -29.77 23.22 -8.75
C LEU A 572 -30.15 22.02 -7.90
N GLU A 573 -31.05 22.26 -6.96
CA GLU A 573 -31.73 21.20 -6.20
C GLU A 573 -32.83 20.57 -7.06
N ALA A 574 -33.24 19.35 -6.72
CA ALA A 574 -34.37 18.69 -7.37
C ALA A 574 -35.65 19.56 -7.28
N GLY A 575 -36.28 19.84 -8.42
CA GLY A 575 -37.44 20.72 -8.44
C GLY A 575 -37.82 21.19 -9.84
N ASN A 576 -38.90 21.97 -9.89
CA ASN A 576 -39.36 22.64 -11.11
C ASN A 576 -38.85 24.07 -11.13
N TYR A 577 -38.29 24.46 -12.26
CA TYR A 577 -37.76 25.79 -12.51
C TYR A 577 -38.35 26.36 -13.80
N SER A 578 -38.39 27.68 -13.91
CA SER A 578 -38.61 28.36 -15.17
C SER A 578 -37.33 29.04 -15.63
N PHE A 579 -36.91 28.75 -16.86
CA PHE A 579 -35.63 29.16 -17.45
C PHE A 579 -35.89 30.05 -18.68
N GLY A 580 -35.20 31.19 -18.77
CA GLY A 580 -35.23 32.04 -19.96
C GLY A 580 -34.55 33.38 -19.75
N VAL A 581 -34.79 34.32 -20.67
CA VAL A 581 -34.24 35.68 -20.60
C VAL A 581 -35.35 36.69 -20.33
N GLN A 582 -35.13 37.65 -19.45
CA GLN A 582 -36.08 38.71 -19.13
C GLN A 582 -35.46 40.10 -19.30
N LEU A 583 -36.27 41.05 -19.77
CA LEU A 583 -35.98 42.48 -19.75
C LEU A 583 -36.26 43.04 -18.34
N ILE A 584 -35.26 43.68 -17.74
CA ILE A 584 -35.36 44.21 -16.36
C ILE A 584 -35.64 45.72 -16.33
N ASP A 585 -35.33 46.46 -17.41
CA ASP A 585 -35.60 47.90 -17.51
C ASP A 585 -36.15 48.29 -18.90
N PRO A 586 -37.46 48.53 -19.05
CA PRO A 586 -38.09 48.86 -20.33
C PRO A 586 -38.08 50.36 -20.69
N LEU A 587 -37.62 51.27 -19.83
CA LEU A 587 -37.87 52.72 -20.00
C LEU A 587 -36.66 53.46 -20.59
N THR A 588 -36.50 53.46 -21.93
CA THR A 588 -35.53 54.36 -22.60
C THR A 588 -36.01 54.89 -23.96
N LEU A 589 -35.45 56.04 -24.36
CA LEU A 589 -35.72 56.71 -25.65
C LEU A 589 -34.93 56.10 -26.83
N ASP A 590 -33.93 55.26 -26.58
CA ASP A 590 -33.06 54.68 -27.62
C ASP A 590 -33.51 53.27 -28.01
N SER A 591 -33.81 53.06 -29.29
CA SER A 591 -34.21 51.75 -29.82
C SER A 591 -33.07 50.73 -29.75
N PHE A 592 -33.30 49.60 -29.08
CA PHE A 592 -32.42 48.44 -29.11
C PHE A 592 -33.19 47.20 -29.58
N TYR A 593 -32.45 46.23 -30.11
CA TYR A 593 -32.96 44.94 -30.56
C TYR A 593 -31.94 43.88 -30.17
N VAL A 594 -32.31 42.92 -29.31
CA VAL A 594 -31.46 41.82 -28.85
C VAL A 594 -32.05 40.52 -29.38
N THR A 595 -31.28 39.77 -30.16
CA THR A 595 -31.60 38.40 -30.55
C THR A 595 -30.55 37.44 -30.05
N GLY A 596 -30.98 36.25 -29.64
CA GLY A 596 -30.05 35.27 -29.11
C GLY A 596 -30.67 33.94 -28.77
N SER A 597 -29.84 33.09 -28.18
CA SER A 597 -30.23 31.81 -27.60
C SER A 597 -29.62 31.66 -26.22
N ALA A 598 -30.42 31.24 -25.25
CA ALA A 598 -29.96 30.76 -23.96
C ALA A 598 -30.18 29.25 -23.90
N SER A 599 -29.16 28.48 -23.55
CA SER A 599 -29.29 27.03 -23.36
C SER A 599 -28.83 26.60 -21.99
N ILE A 600 -29.58 25.69 -21.38
CA ILE A 600 -29.23 25.03 -20.12
C ILE A 600 -29.01 23.54 -20.39
N ASN A 601 -27.83 23.05 -20.04
CA ASN A 601 -27.46 21.65 -20.12
C ASN A 601 -27.53 21.03 -18.72
N PHE A 602 -28.26 19.93 -18.60
CA PHE A 602 -28.54 19.24 -17.35
C PHE A 602 -28.59 17.72 -17.59
N LYS A 603 -28.85 16.95 -16.54
CA LYS A 603 -28.87 15.49 -16.55
C LYS A 603 -30.24 14.98 -16.11
N THR A 604 -30.74 13.97 -16.80
CA THR A 604 -31.99 13.27 -16.49
C THR A 604 -31.70 11.84 -16.02
N GLN A 605 -32.60 11.28 -15.20
CA GLN A 605 -32.45 9.92 -14.68
C GLN A 605 -32.71 8.87 -15.79
N LYS A 606 -31.90 7.80 -15.81
CA LYS A 606 -32.22 6.62 -16.63
C LYS A 606 -33.31 5.78 -15.97
N LEU A 607 -34.23 5.25 -16.78
CA LEU A 607 -35.30 4.34 -16.32
C LEU A 607 -34.76 3.08 -15.62
N ASN A 608 -33.66 2.53 -16.13
CA ASN A 608 -32.93 1.43 -15.50
C ASN A 608 -31.57 1.95 -15.04
N TYR A 609 -31.34 1.97 -13.73
CA TYR A 609 -30.11 2.46 -13.12
C TYR A 609 -29.56 1.46 -12.10
N ALA A 610 -28.26 1.56 -11.80
CA ALA A 610 -27.61 0.73 -10.80
C ALA A 610 -27.64 1.42 -9.42
N GLU A 611 -27.98 0.70 -8.34
CA GLU A 611 -28.00 1.23 -6.97
C GLU A 611 -26.58 1.27 -6.35
N GLU A 612 -25.64 1.87 -7.08
CA GLU A 612 -24.23 2.00 -6.71
C GLU A 612 -23.60 3.28 -7.27
N ALA A 613 -22.69 3.87 -6.51
CA ALA A 613 -21.84 4.98 -6.90
C ALA A 613 -20.48 4.47 -7.43
N LEU A 614 -19.81 5.28 -8.26
CA LEU A 614 -18.49 4.96 -8.82
C LEU A 614 -17.37 5.37 -7.85
N GLY A 615 -16.61 4.38 -7.36
CA GLY A 615 -15.49 4.54 -6.43
C GLY A 615 -14.12 4.55 -7.11
N GLY A 616 -13.09 5.08 -6.44
CA GLY A 616 -11.76 5.22 -7.05
C GLY A 616 -11.10 3.89 -7.38
N GLY A 617 -10.53 3.79 -8.59
CA GLY A 617 -9.79 2.62 -9.08
C GLY A 617 -10.67 1.53 -9.69
N VAL A 618 -10.07 0.36 -9.89
CA VAL A 618 -10.72 -0.83 -10.48
C VAL A 618 -10.60 -2.04 -9.56
N ARG A 619 -11.44 -3.04 -9.79
CA ARG A 619 -11.38 -4.39 -9.19
C ARG A 619 -11.46 -5.46 -10.27
N ILE A 620 -11.02 -6.67 -9.96
CA ILE A 620 -11.14 -7.81 -10.86
C ILE A 620 -12.59 -8.28 -10.93
N LYS A 621 -13.13 -8.39 -12.15
CA LYS A 621 -14.45 -8.97 -12.43
C LYS A 621 -14.33 -10.45 -12.78
N GLU A 622 -13.32 -10.78 -13.58
CA GLU A 622 -13.15 -12.12 -14.14
C GLU A 622 -11.67 -12.39 -14.42
N VAL A 623 -11.26 -13.63 -14.16
CA VAL A 623 -10.00 -14.20 -14.68
C VAL A 623 -10.34 -15.40 -15.56
N SER A 624 -9.89 -15.33 -16.81
CA SER A 624 -10.14 -16.35 -17.82
C SER A 624 -8.84 -16.96 -18.34
N PHE A 625 -8.85 -18.28 -18.52
CA PHE A 625 -7.69 -19.06 -18.93
C PHE A 625 -7.95 -19.69 -20.29
N TYR A 626 -7.10 -19.38 -21.26
CA TYR A 626 -7.18 -19.86 -22.64
C TYR A 626 -5.96 -20.73 -22.96
N ASP A 627 -6.13 -21.67 -23.88
CA ASP A 627 -5.04 -22.39 -24.48
C ASP A 627 -4.77 -21.89 -25.91
N LEU A 628 -3.67 -22.37 -26.51
CA LEU A 628 -3.29 -21.93 -27.85
C LEU A 628 -4.24 -22.48 -28.94
N GLU A 629 -4.69 -23.72 -28.79
CA GLU A 629 -5.53 -24.42 -29.78
C GLU A 629 -6.94 -23.80 -29.90
N ASP A 630 -7.46 -23.23 -28.81
CA ASP A 630 -8.76 -22.60 -28.74
C ASP A 630 -8.64 -21.24 -28.03
N PRO A 631 -8.11 -20.23 -28.74
CA PRO A 631 -7.83 -18.92 -28.15
C PRO A 631 -9.10 -18.11 -27.87
N PHE A 632 -10.28 -18.64 -28.22
CA PHE A 632 -11.56 -17.96 -28.12
C PHE A 632 -12.43 -18.51 -26.98
N THR A 633 -12.25 -19.76 -26.57
CA THR A 633 -13.04 -20.37 -25.48
C THR A 633 -12.20 -20.53 -24.22
N PRO A 634 -12.61 -19.93 -23.09
CA PRO A 634 -11.88 -20.09 -21.84
C PRO A 634 -12.07 -21.53 -21.31
N LYS A 635 -10.96 -22.22 -21.00
CA LYS A 635 -10.96 -23.56 -20.40
C LYS A 635 -11.29 -23.52 -18.91
N LYS A 636 -10.96 -22.41 -18.25
CA LYS A 636 -11.33 -22.09 -16.87
C LYS A 636 -11.75 -20.63 -16.81
N LYS A 637 -12.80 -20.34 -16.05
CA LYS A 637 -13.26 -18.99 -15.79
C LYS A 637 -13.62 -18.86 -14.32
N ILE A 638 -13.10 -17.82 -13.68
CA ILE A 638 -13.41 -17.46 -12.30
C ILE A 638 -14.02 -16.07 -12.30
N ASN A 639 -15.24 -15.95 -11.77
CA ASN A 639 -16.01 -14.70 -11.69
C ASN A 639 -16.08 -14.21 -10.24
N TYR A 640 -16.02 -12.89 -10.08
CA TYR A 640 -16.04 -12.20 -8.79
C TYR A 640 -17.24 -11.25 -8.75
N PHE A 641 -18.09 -11.40 -7.73
CA PHE A 641 -19.26 -10.56 -7.53
C PHE A 641 -19.16 -9.83 -6.19
N TYR A 642 -19.43 -8.52 -6.21
CA TYR A 642 -19.26 -7.62 -5.08
C TYR A 642 -20.60 -7.02 -4.64
N THR A 643 -21.63 -7.86 -4.55
CA THR A 643 -23.01 -7.44 -4.26
C THR A 643 -23.33 -7.55 -2.78
N ASP A 644 -24.17 -6.66 -2.25
CA ASP A 644 -24.63 -6.73 -0.86
C ASP A 644 -25.43 -8.01 -0.63
N ALA A 645 -25.21 -8.66 0.51
CA ALA A 645 -25.84 -9.95 0.83
C ALA A 645 -27.38 -9.87 0.90
N ASN A 646 -27.95 -8.69 1.18
CA ASN A 646 -29.39 -8.49 1.34
C ASN A 646 -30.06 -7.89 0.10
N ASN A 647 -29.31 -7.23 -0.80
CA ASN A 647 -29.84 -6.65 -2.02
C ASN A 647 -28.81 -6.79 -3.16
N PRO A 648 -29.05 -7.67 -4.15
CA PRO A 648 -28.11 -7.91 -5.24
C PRO A 648 -27.95 -6.72 -6.20
N ASN A 649 -28.87 -5.74 -6.19
CA ASN A 649 -28.76 -4.52 -7.00
C ASN A 649 -27.79 -3.49 -6.38
N ARG A 650 -27.40 -3.69 -5.11
CA ARG A 650 -26.45 -2.82 -4.40
C ARG A 650 -25.07 -3.46 -4.36
N SER A 651 -24.07 -2.60 -4.41
CA SER A 651 -22.69 -2.96 -4.11
C SER A 651 -22.52 -3.23 -2.62
N SER A 652 -21.73 -4.25 -2.28
CA SER A 652 -21.25 -4.47 -0.90
C SER A 652 -20.10 -3.54 -0.53
N GLY A 653 -19.63 -2.73 -1.48
CA GLY A 653 -18.56 -1.77 -1.30
C GLY A 653 -18.95 -0.64 -0.35
N SER A 654 -17.99 -0.24 0.47
CA SER A 654 -18.08 0.91 1.37
C SER A 654 -16.86 1.81 1.20
N ALA A 655 -17.08 3.11 1.08
CA ALA A 655 -16.04 4.14 1.04
C ALA A 655 -15.96 4.83 2.40
N ASP A 656 -14.76 4.98 2.97
CA ASP A 656 -14.56 5.80 4.18
C ASP A 656 -14.37 7.25 3.78
N ALA A 657 -15.46 7.95 3.45
CA ALA A 657 -15.41 9.24 2.78
C ALA A 657 -16.53 10.20 3.22
N LYS A 658 -16.53 11.40 2.63
CA LYS A 658 -17.68 12.31 2.59
C LYS A 658 -18.12 12.62 1.15
N LEU A 659 -19.38 12.35 0.83
CA LEU A 659 -20.04 12.61 -0.45
C LEU A 659 -20.30 14.12 -0.63
N GLY A 660 -20.20 14.59 -1.88
CA GLY A 660 -20.36 15.99 -2.26
C GLY A 660 -19.37 16.38 -3.37
N SER A 661 -18.11 16.01 -3.16
CA SER A 661 -16.96 16.06 -4.08
C SER A 661 -15.79 15.50 -3.30
N LEU A 662 -14.85 14.73 -3.89
CA LEU A 662 -13.59 14.39 -3.20
C LEU A 662 -12.59 15.55 -3.22
N ARG A 663 -13.13 16.77 -3.24
CA ARG A 663 -12.45 18.03 -3.07
C ARG A 663 -12.92 18.58 -1.74
N ARG A 664 -11.99 19.16 -0.99
CA ARG A 664 -12.28 19.78 0.30
C ARG A 664 -12.90 21.14 0.04
N ASN A 665 -14.17 21.27 0.41
CA ASN A 665 -14.95 22.50 0.27
C ASN A 665 -15.36 23.00 1.66
N TYR A 666 -15.14 24.28 1.94
CA TYR A 666 -15.55 24.88 3.20
C TYR A 666 -15.72 26.39 3.05
N SER A 667 -16.57 26.97 3.89
CA SER A 667 -16.69 28.42 4.00
C SER A 667 -15.87 28.91 5.19
N VAL A 668 -15.10 29.98 5.00
CA VAL A 668 -14.33 30.61 6.06
C VAL A 668 -14.61 32.11 6.08
N THR A 669 -14.91 32.63 7.26
CA THR A 669 -15.02 34.07 7.50
C THR A 669 -13.72 34.55 8.12
N THR A 670 -13.15 35.61 7.57
CA THR A 670 -11.92 36.24 8.08
C THR A 670 -12.17 37.72 8.29
N THR A 671 -11.52 38.32 9.28
CA THR A 671 -11.61 39.76 9.52
C THR A 671 -10.26 40.39 9.20
N LYS A 672 -10.24 41.40 8.31
CA LYS A 672 -9.03 42.07 7.83
C LYS A 672 -9.21 43.58 7.89
N TYR A 673 -8.12 44.33 8.08
CA TYR A 673 -8.18 45.78 7.88
C TYR A 673 -8.06 46.03 6.38
N LEU A 674 -9.10 46.63 5.81
CA LEU A 674 -9.19 46.88 4.37
C LEU A 674 -9.62 48.32 4.13
N PHE A 675 -9.17 48.86 3.00
CA PHE A 675 -9.68 50.11 2.48
C PHE A 675 -11.07 49.91 1.89
N GLY A 676 -11.99 50.81 2.20
CA GLY A 676 -13.34 50.81 1.62
C GLY A 676 -13.44 51.30 0.18
N GLY A 677 -12.32 51.73 -0.44
CA GLY A 677 -12.27 52.27 -1.80
C GLY A 677 -10.96 51.95 -2.53
N SER A 678 -10.86 52.34 -3.80
CA SER A 678 -9.73 52.02 -4.70
C SER A 678 -8.41 52.74 -4.37
N ILE A 679 -8.47 53.80 -3.56
CA ILE A 679 -7.31 54.60 -3.14
C ILE A 679 -7.12 54.57 -1.62
N ASN A 680 -5.87 54.70 -1.16
CA ASN A 680 -5.55 54.72 0.26
C ASN A 680 -5.89 56.09 0.87
N ILE A 681 -7.06 56.20 1.49
CA ILE A 681 -7.53 57.43 2.15
C ILE A 681 -7.59 57.28 3.67
N SER A 682 -7.23 58.36 4.37
CA SER A 682 -7.38 58.45 5.82
C SER A 682 -8.84 58.28 6.25
N GLY A 683 -9.11 57.45 7.26
CA GLY A 683 -10.46 57.11 7.72
C GLY A 683 -11.19 56.03 6.90
N GLY A 684 -10.69 55.65 5.72
CA GLY A 684 -11.24 54.57 4.90
C GLY A 684 -10.71 53.17 5.24
N PHE A 685 -9.69 53.09 6.10
CA PHE A 685 -9.02 51.86 6.53
C PHE A 685 -9.65 51.33 7.83
N SER A 686 -10.35 50.20 7.75
CA SER A 686 -11.15 49.67 8.87
C SER A 686 -11.23 48.15 8.83
N ALA A 687 -11.50 47.53 9.99
CA ALA A 687 -11.75 46.09 10.08
C ALA A 687 -13.04 45.72 9.33
N ARG A 688 -12.94 44.77 8.41
CA ARG A 688 -14.04 44.28 7.58
C ARG A 688 -14.02 42.75 7.54
N GLN A 689 -15.21 42.15 7.62
CA GLN A 689 -15.39 40.72 7.45
C GLN A 689 -15.44 40.37 5.97
N VAL A 690 -14.73 39.31 5.61
CA VAL A 690 -14.70 38.73 4.27
C VAL A 690 -15.07 37.26 4.40
N VAL A 691 -16.07 36.83 3.64
CA VAL A 691 -16.50 35.44 3.58
C VAL A 691 -15.97 34.81 2.30
N TYR A 692 -15.27 33.69 2.43
CA TYR A 692 -14.72 32.92 1.33
C TYR A 692 -15.37 31.55 1.26
N ASP A 693 -15.73 31.13 0.04
CA ASP A 693 -15.87 29.72 -0.29
C ASP A 693 -14.52 29.21 -0.82
N VAL A 694 -13.94 28.25 -0.10
CA VAL A 694 -12.65 27.64 -0.44
C VAL A 694 -12.89 26.25 -1.00
N THR A 695 -12.36 26.00 -2.20
CA THR A 695 -12.34 24.68 -2.83
C THR A 695 -10.89 24.28 -3.04
N SER A 696 -10.49 23.11 -2.55
CA SER A 696 -9.13 22.60 -2.75
C SER A 696 -9.11 21.16 -3.25
N ASN A 697 -8.16 20.86 -4.13
CA ASN A 697 -7.85 19.50 -4.57
C ASN A 697 -7.21 18.74 -3.40
N GLY A 698 -8.04 18.16 -2.55
CA GLY A 698 -7.65 17.32 -1.44
C GLY A 698 -8.70 16.26 -1.22
N ASN A 699 -8.28 15.01 -1.06
CA ASN A 699 -9.19 13.89 -0.92
C ASN A 699 -9.95 13.98 0.42
N THR A 700 -11.26 13.76 0.37
CA THR A 700 -12.16 13.58 1.53
C THR A 700 -12.49 12.10 1.74
N ALA A 701 -11.58 11.20 1.36
CA ALA A 701 -11.67 9.76 1.59
C ALA A 701 -10.38 9.22 2.20
N GLN A 702 -10.53 8.23 3.08
CA GLN A 702 -9.44 7.45 3.64
C GLN A 702 -9.31 6.11 2.92
N LEU A 703 -8.08 5.60 2.86
CA LEU A 703 -7.81 4.27 2.33
C LEU A 703 -8.20 3.19 3.34
N THR A 704 -8.56 2.02 2.83
CA THR A 704 -8.73 0.77 3.57
C THR A 704 -7.97 -0.35 2.87
N ASN A 705 -6.99 -0.93 3.56
CA ASN A 705 -6.02 -1.91 3.06
C ASN A 705 -5.41 -1.51 1.70
N GLY A 706 -5.07 -0.22 1.55
CA GLY A 706 -4.49 0.34 0.34
C GLY A 706 -5.49 0.69 -0.78
N GLY A 707 -6.76 0.32 -0.67
CA GLY A 707 -7.83 0.67 -1.62
C GLY A 707 -8.75 1.79 -1.11
N TYR A 708 -9.48 2.46 -2.00
CA TYR A 708 -10.51 3.44 -1.58
C TYR A 708 -11.83 2.79 -1.16
N ILE A 709 -12.11 1.61 -1.69
CA ILE A 709 -13.35 0.86 -1.44
C ILE A 709 -13.00 -0.48 -0.80
N GLY A 710 -13.67 -0.80 0.29
CA GLY A 710 -13.62 -2.11 0.93
C GLY A 710 -14.95 -2.86 0.76
N TYR A 711 -14.89 -4.09 0.25
CA TYR A 711 -16.05 -4.93 -0.03
C TYR A 711 -16.39 -5.81 1.16
N LYS A 712 -17.57 -5.59 1.73
CA LYS A 712 -18.04 -6.37 2.87
C LYS A 712 -18.41 -7.81 2.49
N ASN A 713 -18.97 -8.01 1.30
CA ASN A 713 -19.41 -9.32 0.81
C ASN A 713 -18.87 -9.59 -0.59
N VAL A 714 -18.31 -10.78 -0.81
CA VAL A 714 -17.75 -11.17 -2.11
C VAL A 714 -18.11 -12.61 -2.42
N ILE A 715 -18.56 -12.86 -3.64
CA ILE A 715 -18.86 -14.19 -4.16
C ILE A 715 -17.86 -14.52 -5.25
N VAL A 716 -17.18 -15.66 -5.12
CA VAL A 716 -16.25 -16.19 -6.11
C VAL A 716 -16.86 -17.45 -6.70
N SER A 717 -17.09 -17.47 -8.01
CA SER A 717 -17.67 -18.61 -8.72
C SER A 717 -16.72 -19.11 -9.78
N GLU A 718 -16.56 -20.43 -9.86
CA GLU A 718 -15.74 -21.08 -10.88
C GLU A 718 -16.60 -21.98 -11.77
N THR A 719 -16.44 -21.88 -13.09
CA THR A 719 -17.21 -22.69 -14.05
C THR A 719 -16.95 -24.18 -13.88
N GLY A 720 -18.01 -25.00 -13.82
CA GLY A 720 -17.92 -26.45 -13.61
C GLY A 720 -17.58 -26.88 -12.19
N ASN A 721 -17.52 -25.92 -11.27
CA ASN A 721 -17.27 -26.10 -9.84
C ASN A 721 -18.39 -25.38 -9.06
N GLY A 722 -18.14 -25.05 -7.78
CA GLY A 722 -19.09 -24.31 -6.95
C GLY A 722 -18.75 -22.83 -6.78
N LYS A 723 -19.32 -22.24 -5.72
CA LYS A 723 -19.03 -20.86 -5.30
C LYS A 723 -18.52 -20.77 -3.87
N LYS A 724 -17.76 -19.72 -3.59
CA LYS A 724 -17.32 -19.32 -2.25
C LYS A 724 -17.89 -17.95 -1.93
N GLU A 725 -18.42 -17.77 -0.72
CA GLU A 725 -18.93 -16.49 -0.23
C GLU A 725 -18.07 -16.04 0.94
N PHE A 726 -17.61 -14.80 0.90
CA PHE A 726 -16.77 -14.19 1.93
C PHE A 726 -17.47 -12.98 2.53
N SER A 727 -17.30 -12.80 3.84
CA SER A 727 -17.76 -11.61 4.57
C SER A 727 -16.60 -11.02 5.37
N TYR A 728 -16.41 -9.71 5.30
CA TYR A 728 -15.31 -8.99 5.94
C TYR A 728 -15.80 -7.83 6.81
N THR A 729 -15.00 -7.43 7.79
CA THR A 729 -15.15 -6.10 8.41
C THR A 729 -14.80 -5.01 7.38
N SER A 730 -15.52 -3.89 7.34
CA SER A 730 -15.23 -2.80 6.38
C SER A 730 -15.37 -1.41 7.02
N PRO A 731 -15.16 -0.29 6.28
CA PRO A 731 -15.56 1.05 6.72
C PRO A 731 -17.00 1.15 7.21
N ARG A 732 -17.89 0.22 6.81
CA ARG A 732 -19.26 0.12 7.31
C ARG A 732 -19.34 -0.24 8.79
N ASP A 733 -18.37 -1.02 9.28
CA ASP A 733 -18.30 -1.44 10.67
C ASP A 733 -17.45 -0.48 11.51
N TYR A 734 -16.38 0.04 10.93
CA TYR A 734 -15.43 0.93 11.60
C TYR A 734 -15.15 2.17 10.76
N PRO A 735 -16.11 3.10 10.59
CA PRO A 735 -15.91 4.33 9.83
C PRO A 735 -14.99 5.31 10.59
N SER A 736 -14.32 6.18 9.85
CA SER A 736 -13.61 7.30 10.48
C SER A 736 -14.62 8.25 11.16
N PRO A 737 -14.23 8.95 12.25
CA PRO A 737 -15.07 9.98 12.85
C PRO A 737 -15.46 11.02 11.81
N SER A 738 -16.72 11.46 11.81
CA SER A 738 -17.26 12.38 10.79
C SER A 738 -16.45 13.67 10.67
N GLY A 739 -15.96 14.19 11.81
CA GLY A 739 -15.09 15.37 11.87
C GLY A 739 -13.86 15.31 10.96
N THR A 740 -13.30 14.12 10.69
CA THR A 740 -12.18 13.87 9.76
C THR A 740 -12.41 14.50 8.38
N PHE A 741 -13.67 14.55 7.95
CA PHE A 741 -14.06 14.98 6.60
C PHE A 741 -14.63 16.40 6.55
N TYR A 742 -14.66 17.12 7.67
CA TYR A 742 -15.11 18.50 7.73
C TYR A 742 -13.97 19.41 8.16
N TYR A 743 -13.91 20.62 7.61
CA TYR A 743 -12.93 21.63 7.98
C TYR A 743 -12.93 21.86 9.50
N PRO A 744 -11.77 21.83 10.19
CA PRO A 744 -10.40 21.95 9.67
C PRO A 744 -9.72 20.66 9.19
N TYR A 745 -10.46 19.56 9.02
CA TYR A 745 -9.98 18.25 8.57
C TYR A 745 -8.93 17.65 9.51
N PRO A 746 -9.30 17.33 10.78
CA PRO A 746 -8.42 16.60 11.67
C PRO A 746 -7.94 15.28 11.03
N PRO A 747 -6.73 14.80 11.35
CA PRO A 747 -6.19 13.56 10.82
C PRO A 747 -7.11 12.38 11.12
N ALA A 748 -7.23 11.50 10.14
CA ALA A 748 -7.95 10.25 10.34
C ALA A 748 -7.20 9.35 11.34
N PRO A 749 -7.91 8.71 12.28
CA PRO A 749 -7.31 7.67 13.10
C PRO A 749 -6.90 6.47 12.24
N ASN A 750 -5.88 5.74 12.68
CA ASN A 750 -5.45 4.52 12.01
C ASN A 750 -6.43 3.36 12.30
N LEU A 751 -7.45 3.21 11.45
CA LEU A 751 -8.48 2.17 11.58
C LEU A 751 -8.24 0.96 10.68
N ASP A 752 -7.13 0.93 9.94
CA ASP A 752 -6.91 -0.07 8.89
C ASP A 752 -6.84 -1.50 9.44
N TYR A 753 -6.22 -1.66 10.61
CA TYR A 753 -6.09 -2.94 11.31
C TYR A 753 -7.43 -3.53 11.80
N LYS A 754 -8.52 -2.73 11.78
CA LYS A 754 -9.90 -3.15 12.09
C LYS A 754 -10.71 -3.54 10.85
N ARG A 755 -10.16 -3.31 9.64
CA ARG A 755 -10.86 -3.46 8.35
C ARG A 755 -10.24 -4.61 7.53
N GLY A 756 -11.04 -5.22 6.65
CA GLY A 756 -10.65 -6.38 5.84
C GLY A 756 -10.40 -7.68 6.61
N LEU A 757 -10.76 -7.77 7.90
CA LEU A 757 -10.70 -9.01 8.67
C LEU A 757 -11.84 -9.94 8.23
N LEU A 758 -11.52 -11.20 7.92
CA LEU A 758 -12.50 -12.21 7.55
C LEU A 758 -13.45 -12.48 8.73
N ILE A 759 -14.75 -12.29 8.54
CA ILE A 759 -15.82 -12.62 9.49
C ILE A 759 -16.36 -14.01 9.17
N GLU A 760 -16.62 -14.30 7.90
CA GLU A 760 -17.23 -15.57 7.51
C GLU A 760 -16.79 -15.99 6.10
N GLN A 761 -16.58 -17.29 5.91
CA GLN A 761 -16.41 -17.92 4.61
C GLN A 761 -17.38 -19.10 4.50
N ARG A 762 -18.12 -19.19 3.38
CA ARG A 762 -18.95 -20.35 3.03
C ARG A 762 -18.53 -20.91 1.69
N VAL A 763 -18.48 -22.23 1.57
CA VAL A 763 -18.16 -22.92 0.31
C VAL A 763 -19.35 -23.77 -0.08
N TYR A 764 -19.75 -23.69 -1.34
CA TYR A 764 -20.88 -24.42 -1.91
C TYR A 764 -20.42 -25.32 -3.06
N SER A 765 -21.14 -26.41 -3.30
CA SER A 765 -21.03 -27.22 -4.52
C SER A 765 -21.64 -26.51 -5.73
N GLU A 766 -21.42 -27.05 -6.92
CA GLU A 766 -22.08 -26.61 -8.16
C GLU A 766 -23.60 -26.65 -8.06
N SER A 767 -24.14 -27.68 -7.39
CA SER A 767 -25.58 -27.83 -7.11
C SER A 767 -26.13 -26.91 -6.01
N GLY A 768 -25.31 -26.01 -5.45
CA GLY A 768 -25.71 -25.04 -4.43
C GLY A 768 -25.76 -25.58 -3.00
N ARG A 769 -25.27 -26.79 -2.73
CA ARG A 769 -25.21 -27.36 -1.37
C ARG A 769 -24.01 -26.78 -0.63
N ILE A 770 -24.19 -26.35 0.63
CA ILE A 770 -23.08 -25.88 1.45
C ILE A 770 -22.16 -27.06 1.83
N LEU A 771 -20.85 -26.91 1.63
CA LEU A 771 -19.83 -27.92 1.92
C LEU A 771 -19.04 -27.58 3.18
N SER A 772 -18.73 -26.30 3.39
CA SER A 772 -18.06 -25.82 4.59
C SER A 772 -18.46 -24.39 4.94
N LYS A 773 -18.34 -24.07 6.23
CA LYS A 773 -18.51 -22.73 6.79
C LYS A 773 -17.43 -22.47 7.84
N GLN A 774 -16.75 -21.35 7.74
CA GLN A 774 -15.85 -20.83 8.76
C GLN A 774 -16.38 -19.47 9.23
N SER A 775 -16.48 -19.26 10.54
CA SER A 775 -16.91 -18.01 11.17
C SER A 775 -15.85 -17.58 12.18
N ASN A 776 -15.45 -16.32 12.13
CA ASN A 776 -14.58 -15.68 13.11
C ASN A 776 -15.47 -14.82 14.01
N ASP A 777 -15.84 -15.37 15.16
CA ASP A 777 -17.00 -14.90 15.93
C ASP A 777 -16.71 -13.62 16.74
N THR A 778 -15.46 -13.36 17.13
CA THR A 778 -15.09 -12.19 17.94
C THR A 778 -13.65 -11.75 17.70
N PHE A 779 -13.46 -10.45 17.52
CA PHE A 779 -12.15 -9.79 17.50
C PHE A 779 -11.99 -8.87 18.72
N ASN A 780 -10.79 -8.82 19.29
CA ASN A 780 -10.39 -7.84 20.30
C ASN A 780 -9.34 -6.91 19.71
N PHE A 781 -9.54 -5.60 19.84
CA PHE A 781 -8.65 -4.58 19.27
C PHE A 781 -7.80 -3.94 20.37
N VAL A 782 -6.48 -3.93 20.18
CA VAL A 782 -5.52 -3.34 21.12
C VAL A 782 -4.88 -2.13 20.45
N GLU A 783 -4.92 -0.98 21.14
CA GLU A 783 -4.35 0.29 20.67
C GLU A 783 -3.35 0.86 21.68
N SER A 784 -2.33 1.57 21.21
CA SER A 784 -1.49 2.43 22.04
C SER A 784 -1.06 3.69 21.32
N VAL A 785 -0.91 4.78 22.07
CA VAL A 785 -0.40 6.06 21.59
C VAL A 785 1.12 5.99 21.52
N GLU A 786 1.67 6.26 20.34
CA GLU A 786 3.11 6.19 20.08
C GLU A 786 3.79 7.57 20.03
N GLY A 787 3.06 8.61 19.63
CA GLY A 787 3.59 9.97 19.60
C GLY A 787 2.50 11.01 19.31
N PRO A 788 2.73 12.29 19.66
CA PRO A 788 1.81 13.37 19.33
C PRO A 788 1.93 13.76 17.86
N THR A 789 0.88 14.37 17.33
CA THR A 789 0.89 15.13 16.07
C THR A 789 0.02 16.35 16.27
N PHE A 790 0.36 17.47 15.64
CA PHE A 790 -0.39 18.71 15.79
C PHE A 790 -0.94 19.17 14.45
N ASN A 791 -2.15 19.71 14.46
CA ASN A 791 -2.78 20.31 13.30
C ASN A 791 -3.12 21.75 13.62
N VAL A 792 -2.71 22.66 12.75
CA VAL A 792 -2.93 24.09 12.96
C VAL A 792 -4.33 24.45 12.51
N TYR A 793 -5.03 25.14 13.39
CA TYR A 793 -6.24 25.86 13.06
C TYR A 793 -6.03 27.35 13.25
N ASP A 794 -6.20 28.08 12.15
CA ASP A 794 -6.17 29.53 12.10
C ASP A 794 -7.56 30.04 11.75
N PRO A 795 -8.37 30.45 12.74
CA PRO A 795 -9.71 30.96 12.47
C PRO A 795 -9.67 32.28 11.67
N GLU A 796 -8.52 32.96 11.55
CA GLU A 796 -8.37 34.27 10.91
C GLU A 796 -9.38 35.35 11.39
N ASN A 797 -9.97 35.15 12.57
CA ASN A 797 -10.97 36.06 13.15
C ASN A 797 -10.35 37.29 13.83
N CYS A 798 -9.02 37.40 13.84
CA CYS A 798 -8.30 38.49 14.48
C CYS A 798 -7.66 39.39 13.42
N GLU A 799 -8.27 40.55 13.18
CA GLU A 799 -7.82 41.54 12.20
C GLU A 799 -6.42 42.08 12.50
N TRP A 800 -6.05 42.16 13.78
CA TRP A 800 -4.75 42.68 14.19
C TRP A 800 -3.59 41.76 13.83
N LYS A 801 -3.85 40.46 13.67
CA LYS A 801 -2.83 39.45 13.37
C LYS A 801 -2.01 39.79 12.14
N GLN A 802 -2.62 40.38 11.11
CA GLN A 802 -1.98 40.67 9.81
C GLN A 802 -0.80 41.65 9.90
N PHE A 803 -0.66 42.38 11.01
CA PHE A 803 0.42 43.36 11.20
C PHE A 803 1.63 42.79 11.94
N TYR A 804 1.50 41.63 12.59
CA TYR A 804 2.57 41.07 13.41
C TYR A 804 3.23 39.88 12.71
N SER A 805 4.55 39.78 12.81
CA SER A 805 5.32 38.64 12.30
C SER A 805 5.63 37.61 13.39
N ILE A 806 5.72 38.01 14.67
CA ILE A 806 5.96 37.12 15.81
C ILE A 806 4.94 37.34 16.93
N TYR A 807 4.67 36.27 17.67
CA TYR A 807 3.66 36.26 18.74
C TYR A 807 3.96 37.24 19.89
N ASP A 808 5.24 37.41 20.26
CA ASP A 808 5.62 38.32 21.36
C ASP A 808 5.30 39.80 21.02
N MET A 809 5.36 40.19 19.75
CA MET A 809 4.98 41.54 19.33
C MET A 809 3.46 41.73 19.40
N TYR A 810 2.71 40.71 19.00
CA TYR A 810 1.25 40.68 19.06
C TYR A 810 0.75 40.89 20.50
N ILE A 811 1.25 40.11 21.47
CA ILE A 811 0.77 40.22 22.86
C ILE A 811 1.20 41.52 23.54
N ASN A 812 2.35 42.08 23.16
CA ASN A 812 2.89 43.32 23.76
C ASN A 812 2.42 44.59 23.05
N ASN A 813 1.62 44.48 21.97
CA ASN A 813 1.19 45.59 21.13
C ASN A 813 2.36 46.47 20.63
N SER A 814 3.54 45.87 20.41
CA SER A 814 4.73 46.59 19.98
C SER A 814 4.73 46.87 18.47
N LEU A 815 5.38 47.96 18.03
CA LEU A 815 5.39 48.41 16.63
C LEU A 815 5.68 47.26 15.64
N PRO A 816 4.84 47.04 14.62
CA PRO A 816 5.07 46.03 13.60
C PRO A 816 6.29 46.36 12.71
N LEU A 817 6.73 45.39 11.90
CA LEU A 817 7.83 45.59 10.93
C LEU A 817 7.60 46.84 10.06
N GLU A 818 8.69 47.54 9.69
CA GLU A 818 8.65 48.64 8.70
C GLU A 818 7.95 48.16 7.42
N GLY A 819 6.90 48.88 7.01
CA GLY A 819 6.13 48.57 5.79
C GLY A 819 4.90 47.66 5.96
N ALA A 820 4.64 47.09 7.15
CA ALA A 820 3.45 46.24 7.39
C ALA A 820 2.11 47.00 7.36
N VAL A 821 2.15 48.32 7.58
CA VAL A 821 0.98 49.21 7.55
C VAL A 821 1.01 50.05 6.27
N PRO A 822 -0.08 50.09 5.49
CA PRO A 822 -0.14 50.93 4.30
C PRO A 822 -0.13 52.41 4.70
N LEU A 823 0.39 53.26 3.81
CA LEU A 823 0.36 54.71 4.00
C LEU A 823 -0.97 55.29 3.47
N CYS A 824 -1.56 56.22 4.22
CA CYS A 824 -2.79 56.94 3.87
C CYS A 824 -2.50 58.35 3.29
N GLY A 825 -1.23 58.59 2.95
CA GLY A 825 -0.66 59.84 2.42
C GLY A 825 0.86 59.69 2.22
N PRO A 826 1.58 60.71 1.70
CA PRO A 826 2.98 60.58 1.30
C PRO A 826 3.97 60.24 2.44
N SER A 827 3.57 60.33 3.71
CA SER A 827 4.47 60.06 4.85
C SER A 827 3.78 59.59 6.13
N PHE A 828 2.48 59.25 6.12
CA PHE A 828 1.73 58.90 7.33
C PHE A 828 1.13 57.50 7.27
N PRO A 829 1.36 56.63 8.28
CA PRO A 829 0.73 55.31 8.34
C PRO A 829 -0.77 55.44 8.56
N CYS A 830 -1.54 54.54 7.95
CA CYS A 830 -3.00 54.51 8.08
C CYS A 830 -3.48 54.17 9.49
N ILE A 831 -2.63 53.57 10.32
CA ILE A 831 -2.92 53.27 11.72
C ILE A 831 -1.68 53.55 12.59
N THR A 832 -1.89 54.16 13.74
CA THR A 832 -0.83 54.53 14.70
C THR A 832 -0.96 53.83 16.04
N VAL A 833 -2.05 53.09 16.25
CA VAL A 833 -2.34 52.34 17.48
C VAL A 833 -2.56 50.88 17.12
N PHE A 834 -1.91 49.99 17.85
CA PHE A 834 -1.99 48.55 17.65
C PHE A 834 -2.59 47.87 18.87
N TYR A 835 -3.35 46.80 18.62
CA TYR A 835 -3.97 45.99 19.66
C TYR A 835 -3.74 44.52 19.40
N ASN A 836 -4.11 43.70 20.38
CA ASN A 836 -4.35 42.29 20.24
C ASN A 836 -5.84 42.00 20.43
N CYS A 837 -6.29 40.82 20.02
CA CYS A 837 -7.69 40.44 20.07
C CYS A 837 -8.08 39.81 21.43
N GLY A 838 -7.24 39.91 22.46
CA GLY A 838 -7.49 39.35 23.81
C GLY A 838 -7.50 37.82 23.92
N GLN A 839 -7.27 37.09 22.81
CA GLN A 839 -7.25 35.63 22.74
C GLN A 839 -6.09 35.16 21.87
N LEU A 840 -5.75 33.86 21.96
CA LEU A 840 -4.80 33.25 21.03
C LEU A 840 -5.40 33.26 19.62
N PRO A 841 -4.74 33.86 18.62
CA PRO A 841 -5.30 33.92 17.28
C PRO A 841 -5.09 32.60 16.50
N ILE A 842 -4.30 31.67 17.03
CA ILE A 842 -3.98 30.38 16.40
C ILE A 842 -3.99 29.28 17.47
N TYR A 843 -4.59 28.14 17.15
CA TYR A 843 -4.63 26.97 18.02
C TYR A 843 -4.09 25.74 17.31
N ALA A 844 -3.28 24.96 18.00
CA ALA A 844 -2.88 23.63 17.54
C ALA A 844 -3.83 22.58 18.16
N LEU A 845 -4.50 21.81 17.30
CA LEU A 845 -5.23 20.61 17.70
C LEU A 845 -4.22 19.48 17.86
N LYS A 846 -4.10 18.96 19.08
CA LYS A 846 -3.25 17.80 19.36
C LYS A 846 -4.01 16.53 19.06
N ASP A 847 -3.45 15.72 18.18
CA ASP A 847 -3.85 14.35 17.89
C ASP A 847 -2.71 13.40 18.26
N ASN A 848 -2.96 12.10 18.11
CA ASN A 848 -1.99 11.06 18.45
C ASN A 848 -1.79 10.10 17.27
N VAL A 849 -0.54 9.76 17.00
CA VAL A 849 -0.21 8.60 16.17
C VAL A 849 -0.38 7.35 17.02
N THR A 850 -1.26 6.44 16.60
CA THR A 850 -1.58 5.21 17.32
C THR A 850 -1.11 3.97 16.57
N SER A 851 -0.59 2.99 17.30
CA SER A 851 -0.40 1.64 16.79
C SER A 851 -1.60 0.75 17.16
N GLY A 852 -1.92 -0.21 16.29
CA GLY A 852 -3.10 -1.06 16.43
C GLY A 852 -2.84 -2.54 16.17
N TRP A 853 -3.64 -3.40 16.79
CA TRP A 853 -3.62 -4.85 16.55
C TRP A 853 -5.00 -5.50 16.75
N ALA A 854 -5.36 -6.42 15.85
CA ALA A 854 -6.59 -7.22 15.92
C ALA A 854 -6.27 -8.66 16.36
N GLN A 855 -6.86 -9.08 17.48
CA GLN A 855 -6.77 -10.44 18.02
C GLN A 855 -8.03 -11.22 17.68
N LEU A 856 -7.91 -12.35 17.00
CA LEU A 856 -9.03 -13.28 16.82
C LEU A 856 -9.26 -14.03 18.14
N LYS A 857 -10.38 -13.81 18.83
CA LYS A 857 -10.67 -14.46 20.12
C LYS A 857 -11.26 -15.86 19.95
N SER A 858 -12.10 -16.05 18.94
CA SER A 858 -12.71 -17.35 18.68
C SER A 858 -13.08 -17.52 17.21
N SER A 859 -13.11 -18.77 16.77
CA SER A 859 -13.61 -19.15 15.46
C SER A 859 -14.37 -20.47 15.50
N THR A 860 -15.35 -20.62 14.63
CA THR A 860 -16.16 -21.82 14.49
C THR A 860 -16.06 -22.32 13.05
N SER A 861 -15.76 -23.60 12.87
CA SER A 861 -15.72 -24.25 11.56
C SER A 861 -16.72 -25.40 11.50
N LYS A 862 -17.49 -25.48 10.42
CA LYS A 862 -18.50 -26.51 10.15
C LYS A 862 -18.22 -27.15 8.80
N GLN A 863 -18.18 -28.48 8.76
CA GLN A 863 -18.16 -29.28 7.53
C GLN A 863 -19.49 -29.98 7.37
N TYR A 864 -20.03 -29.97 6.15
CA TYR A 864 -21.34 -30.50 5.81
C TYR A 864 -21.18 -31.70 4.86
N PHE A 865 -21.76 -32.83 5.23
CA PHE A 865 -21.74 -34.05 4.42
C PHE A 865 -23.17 -34.44 4.06
N TYR A 866 -23.35 -34.95 2.84
CA TYR A 866 -24.65 -35.38 2.33
C TYR A 866 -24.57 -36.85 1.95
N ASP A 867 -25.52 -37.65 2.42
CA ASP A 867 -25.65 -39.03 1.98
C ASP A 867 -26.26 -39.13 0.57
N ALA A 868 -26.40 -40.36 0.06
CA ALA A 868 -26.99 -40.63 -1.26
C ALA A 868 -28.45 -40.19 -1.37
N SER A 869 -29.15 -40.06 -0.24
CA SER A 869 -30.54 -39.57 -0.16
C SER A 869 -30.62 -38.03 0.00
N GLY A 870 -29.47 -37.36 0.18
CA GLY A 870 -29.38 -35.92 0.37
C GLY A 870 -29.50 -35.45 1.82
N ASN A 871 -29.54 -36.36 2.81
CA ASN A 871 -29.59 -35.97 4.21
C ASN A 871 -28.27 -35.36 4.66
N GLN A 872 -28.35 -34.24 5.39
CA GLN A 872 -27.19 -33.48 5.83
C GLN A 872 -26.71 -33.93 7.22
N SER A 873 -25.41 -34.10 7.36
CA SER A 873 -24.72 -34.22 8.65
C SER A 873 -23.65 -33.13 8.80
N VAL A 874 -23.37 -32.70 10.03
CA VAL A 874 -22.49 -31.56 10.32
C VAL A 874 -21.44 -31.95 11.35
N VAL A 875 -20.17 -31.66 11.03
CA VAL A 875 -19.06 -31.71 11.99
C VAL A 875 -18.68 -30.28 12.34
N GLU A 876 -18.79 -29.93 13.62
CA GLU A 876 -18.46 -28.61 14.14
C GLU A 876 -17.19 -28.66 14.99
N LYS A 877 -16.33 -27.67 14.82
CA LYS A 877 -15.15 -27.42 15.64
C LYS A 877 -15.11 -25.94 16.01
N ARG A 878 -15.12 -25.65 17.31
CA ARG A 878 -14.97 -24.30 17.86
C ARG A 878 -13.57 -24.13 18.43
N GLN A 879 -12.94 -22.99 18.21
CA GLN A 879 -11.62 -22.64 18.73
C GLN A 879 -11.64 -21.32 19.47
N GLU A 880 -10.85 -21.21 20.53
CA GLU A 880 -10.60 -19.97 21.27
C GLU A 880 -9.09 -19.74 21.42
N PHE A 881 -8.67 -18.48 21.39
CA PHE A 881 -7.25 -18.09 21.33
C PHE A 881 -6.90 -17.06 22.39
N ASP A 882 -5.82 -17.34 23.14
CA ASP A 882 -5.09 -16.34 23.92
C ASP A 882 -3.77 -16.04 23.23
N TYR A 883 -3.23 -14.85 23.50
CA TYR A 883 -1.99 -14.39 22.87
C TYR A 883 -0.98 -13.93 23.91
N ASN A 884 0.30 -14.06 23.56
CA ASN A 884 1.41 -13.54 24.34
C ASN A 884 1.51 -12.01 24.14
N PRO A 885 1.63 -11.21 25.21
CA PRO A 885 1.59 -9.75 25.13
C PRO A 885 2.85 -9.10 24.57
N GLU A 886 3.98 -9.82 24.49
CA GLU A 886 5.26 -9.29 24.03
C GLU A 886 5.57 -9.64 22.58
N ASN A 887 5.31 -10.89 22.15
CA ASN A 887 5.53 -11.32 20.75
C ASN A 887 4.24 -11.50 19.94
N PHE A 888 3.07 -11.22 20.51
CA PHE A 888 1.77 -11.27 19.84
C PHE A 888 1.43 -12.62 19.17
N GLN A 889 2.14 -13.70 19.51
CA GLN A 889 1.86 -15.06 19.05
C GLN A 889 0.78 -15.71 19.90
N GLN A 890 0.10 -16.72 19.37
CA GLN A 890 -0.89 -17.49 20.13
C GLN A 890 -0.21 -18.19 21.31
N SER A 891 -0.63 -17.90 22.53
CA SER A 891 -0.12 -18.51 23.76
C SER A 891 -0.99 -19.68 24.23
N VAL A 892 -2.29 -19.65 23.92
CA VAL A 892 -3.21 -20.76 24.23
C VAL A 892 -4.17 -20.96 23.07
N VAL A 893 -4.36 -22.21 22.66
CA VAL A 893 -5.40 -22.61 21.69
C VAL A 893 -6.30 -23.63 22.37
N ARG A 894 -7.57 -23.30 22.53
CA ARG A 894 -8.62 -24.22 23.00
C ARG A 894 -9.43 -24.68 21.79
N SER A 895 -9.71 -25.96 21.68
CA SER A 895 -10.46 -26.56 20.57
C SER A 895 -11.52 -27.49 21.13
N PHE A 896 -12.79 -27.22 20.80
CA PHE A 896 -13.94 -27.97 21.27
C PHE A 896 -14.47 -28.84 20.14
N HIS A 897 -14.60 -30.15 20.40
CA HIS A 897 -15.05 -31.15 19.45
C HIS A 897 -16.16 -31.99 20.07
N LYS A 898 -17.15 -32.41 19.27
CA LYS A 898 -18.11 -33.42 19.69
C LYS A 898 -17.56 -34.82 19.43
N GLU A 899 -17.30 -35.56 20.49
CA GLU A 899 -17.00 -37.00 20.43
C GLU A 899 -18.19 -37.74 21.04
N ASN A 900 -18.86 -38.58 20.25
CA ASN A 900 -20.06 -39.32 20.67
C ASN A 900 -21.16 -38.43 21.27
N GLY A 901 -21.32 -37.21 20.75
CA GLY A 901 -22.32 -36.24 21.21
C GLY A 901 -21.91 -35.41 22.43
N VAL A 902 -20.73 -35.63 23.01
CA VAL A 902 -20.21 -34.90 24.17
C VAL A 902 -19.10 -33.94 23.74
N ASP A 903 -19.11 -32.72 24.26
CA ASP A 903 -18.05 -31.75 24.03
C ASP A 903 -16.77 -32.16 24.76
N VAL A 904 -15.68 -32.29 24.00
CA VAL A 904 -14.33 -32.58 24.47
C VAL A 904 -13.46 -31.37 24.16
N LEU A 905 -12.78 -30.86 25.20
CA LEU A 905 -11.82 -29.77 25.07
C LEU A 905 -10.42 -30.33 24.82
N TYR A 906 -9.78 -29.89 23.75
CA TYR A 906 -8.34 -30.00 23.55
C TYR A 906 -7.72 -28.63 23.76
N LYS A 907 -6.78 -28.52 24.70
CA LYS A 907 -6.10 -27.26 25.02
C LYS A 907 -4.61 -27.41 24.75
N THR A 908 -4.03 -26.47 24.01
CA THR A 908 -2.59 -26.35 23.78
C THR A 908 -2.09 -25.04 24.36
N GLU A 909 -1.07 -25.10 25.22
CA GLU A 909 -0.36 -23.94 25.74
C GLU A 909 1.01 -23.85 25.06
N LEU A 910 1.38 -22.65 24.63
CA LEU A 910 2.60 -22.30 23.90
C LEU A 910 3.35 -21.25 24.70
N PHE A 911 4.55 -21.60 25.16
CA PHE A 911 5.44 -20.72 25.90
C PHE A 911 6.59 -20.29 24.99
N TYR A 912 6.87 -19.00 24.99
CA TYR A 912 7.88 -18.38 24.15
C TYR A 912 9.04 -17.85 25.00
N PRO A 913 10.17 -17.47 24.39
CA PRO A 913 11.28 -16.85 25.10
C PRO A 913 10.87 -15.61 25.87
N VAL A 914 9.85 -14.88 25.41
CA VAL A 914 9.31 -13.64 26.00
C VAL A 914 7.90 -13.83 26.56
N GLY A 915 7.43 -12.93 27.43
CA GLY A 915 6.08 -12.99 28.01
C GLY A 915 5.87 -14.08 29.07
N GLY A 916 6.96 -14.65 29.59
CA GLY A 916 6.97 -15.64 30.66
C GLY A 916 6.90 -17.10 30.19
N TYR A 917 7.69 -17.96 30.83
CA TYR A 917 7.69 -19.41 30.62
C TYR A 917 7.92 -20.13 31.96
N PRO A 918 7.59 -21.43 32.08
CA PRO A 918 7.72 -22.17 33.33
C PRO A 918 9.20 -22.42 33.65
N THR A 919 9.85 -21.48 34.35
CA THR A 919 11.29 -21.51 34.63
C THR A 919 11.72 -22.76 35.38
N SER A 920 10.86 -23.33 36.23
CA SER A 920 11.12 -24.59 36.95
C SER A 920 11.32 -25.81 36.05
N GLU A 921 10.87 -25.75 34.79
CA GLU A 921 11.07 -26.83 33.82
C GLU A 921 12.47 -26.75 33.17
N PHE A 922 13.18 -25.63 33.34
CA PHE A 922 14.49 -25.37 32.75
C PHE A 922 15.55 -25.15 33.84
N SER A 923 16.72 -25.73 33.66
CA SER A 923 17.90 -25.44 34.49
C SER A 923 18.39 -24.00 34.30
N SER A 924 19.22 -23.52 35.23
CA SER A 924 19.73 -22.14 35.17
C SER A 924 20.53 -21.83 33.90
N SER A 925 21.27 -22.80 33.34
CA SER A 925 21.98 -22.64 32.07
C SER A 925 21.05 -22.58 30.86
N GLU A 926 20.00 -23.42 30.84
CA GLU A 926 18.99 -23.40 29.78
C GLU A 926 18.22 -22.07 29.79
N GLN A 927 17.91 -21.54 30.98
CA GLN A 927 17.30 -20.21 31.13
C GLN A 927 18.19 -19.09 30.58
N GLN A 928 19.52 -19.16 30.78
CA GLN A 928 20.47 -18.20 30.20
C GLN A 928 20.46 -18.22 28.66
N HIS A 929 20.35 -19.40 28.04
CA HIS A 929 20.19 -19.49 26.59
C HIS A 929 18.87 -18.88 26.11
N ILE A 930 17.77 -19.05 26.85
CA ILE A 930 16.50 -18.39 26.55
C ILE A 930 16.63 -16.87 26.67
N THR A 931 17.32 -16.35 27.70
CA THR A 931 17.65 -14.92 27.79
C THR A 931 18.50 -14.45 26.60
N LYS A 932 19.45 -15.28 26.14
CA LYS A 932 20.24 -14.98 24.95
C LYS A 932 19.36 -14.93 23.69
N MET A 933 18.38 -15.83 23.53
CA MET A 933 17.40 -15.77 22.44
C MET A 933 16.67 -14.43 22.41
N GLN A 934 16.22 -13.92 23.56
CA GLN A 934 15.57 -12.60 23.66
C GLN A 934 16.50 -11.49 23.15
N SER A 935 17.77 -11.49 23.56
CA SER A 935 18.75 -10.48 23.14
C SER A 935 19.03 -10.48 21.64
N LEU A 936 18.85 -11.64 20.98
CA LEU A 936 19.01 -11.84 19.54
C LEU A 936 17.68 -11.67 18.77
N ASN A 937 16.61 -11.21 19.42
CA ASN A 937 15.26 -11.12 18.86
C ASN A 937 14.67 -12.46 18.36
N MET A 938 15.14 -13.60 18.88
CA MET A 938 14.63 -14.93 18.56
C MET A 938 13.38 -15.26 19.38
N ILE A 939 12.27 -14.56 19.15
CA ILE A 939 11.15 -14.50 20.09
C ILE A 939 9.90 -15.29 19.67
N ASN A 940 9.81 -15.75 18.41
CA ASN A 940 8.61 -16.43 17.90
C ASN A 940 8.69 -17.97 17.94
N SER A 941 9.83 -18.56 18.34
CA SER A 941 9.97 -20.01 18.47
C SER A 941 9.53 -20.48 19.87
N PRO A 942 8.53 -21.38 20.00
CA PRO A 942 8.10 -21.85 21.32
C PRO A 942 9.20 -22.67 22.01
N VAL A 943 9.50 -22.35 23.26
CA VAL A 943 10.46 -23.08 24.12
C VAL A 943 9.81 -24.25 24.84
N TYR A 944 8.50 -24.17 25.07
CA TYR A 944 7.74 -25.24 25.72
C TYR A 944 6.30 -25.25 25.23
N THR A 945 5.77 -26.46 25.04
CA THR A 945 4.39 -26.67 24.59
C THR A 945 3.75 -27.73 25.46
N LYS A 946 2.53 -27.48 25.96
CA LYS A 946 1.72 -28.47 26.70
C LYS A 946 0.41 -28.72 25.98
N SER A 947 0.01 -29.98 25.88
CA SER A 947 -1.24 -30.38 25.24
C SER A 947 -2.09 -31.19 26.22
N TYR A 948 -3.36 -30.82 26.34
CA TYR A 948 -4.31 -31.36 27.29
C TYR A 948 -5.57 -31.88 26.60
N ARG A 949 -6.21 -32.89 27.20
CA ARG A 949 -7.60 -33.27 26.96
C ARG A 949 -8.39 -32.97 28.22
N ASN A 950 -9.33 -32.04 28.12
CA ASN A 950 -9.99 -31.39 29.25
C ASN A 950 -8.93 -30.82 30.21
N THR A 951 -8.80 -31.40 31.41
CA THR A 951 -7.80 -31.00 32.41
C THR A 951 -6.58 -31.94 32.45
N THR A 952 -6.63 -33.08 31.74
CA THR A 952 -5.58 -34.09 31.77
C THR A 952 -4.49 -33.78 30.75
N LEU A 953 -3.24 -33.67 31.21
CA LEU A 953 -2.08 -33.53 30.32
C LEU A 953 -1.94 -34.78 29.44
N LEU A 954 -1.93 -34.61 28.11
CA LEU A 954 -1.65 -35.66 27.15
C LEU A 954 -0.15 -35.76 26.87
N SER A 955 0.47 -34.62 26.60
CA SER A 955 1.89 -34.52 26.29
C SER A 955 2.45 -33.13 26.55
N SER A 956 3.76 -33.04 26.71
CA SER A 956 4.49 -31.79 26.59
C SER A 956 5.74 -31.96 25.73
N VAL A 957 6.12 -30.89 25.03
CA VAL A 957 7.33 -30.82 24.21
C VAL A 957 8.16 -29.64 24.70
N GLN A 958 9.38 -29.90 25.13
CA GLN A 958 10.33 -28.90 25.59
C GLN A 958 11.50 -28.79 24.62
N ASN A 959 11.74 -27.57 24.14
CA ASN A 959 12.84 -27.27 23.23
C ASN A 959 13.97 -26.66 24.04
N ILE A 960 15.02 -27.45 24.25
CA ILE A 960 16.24 -27.02 24.92
C ILE A 960 17.19 -26.45 23.89
N TYR A 961 17.77 -25.30 24.18
CA TYR A 961 18.69 -24.60 23.31
C TYR A 961 20.10 -24.58 23.89
N SER A 962 21.08 -24.43 23.00
CA SER A 962 22.49 -24.23 23.31
C SER A 962 23.08 -23.11 22.45
N GLU A 963 24.26 -22.65 22.80
CA GLU A 963 25.07 -21.69 22.03
C GLU A 963 26.36 -22.37 21.52
N PRO A 964 26.33 -23.13 20.39
CA PRO A 964 27.53 -23.82 19.92
C PRO A 964 28.66 -22.88 19.52
N VAL A 965 28.30 -21.65 19.10
CA VAL A 965 29.22 -20.54 18.81
C VAL A 965 28.56 -19.25 19.30
N SER A 966 29.34 -18.26 19.70
CA SER A 966 28.82 -16.96 20.17
C SER A 966 27.78 -16.37 19.22
N ASN A 967 26.65 -15.95 19.79
CA ASN A 967 25.46 -15.41 19.13
C ASN A 967 24.74 -16.38 18.18
N MET A 968 25.03 -17.68 18.25
CA MET A 968 24.34 -18.72 17.48
C MET A 968 23.55 -19.63 18.41
N ILE A 969 22.28 -19.33 18.64
CA ILE A 969 21.40 -20.20 19.42
C ILE A 969 20.75 -21.25 18.53
N LYS A 970 20.93 -22.53 18.88
CA LYS A 970 20.35 -23.68 18.18
C LYS A 970 19.78 -24.70 19.15
N LEU A 971 18.81 -25.47 18.66
CA LEU A 971 18.14 -26.52 19.42
C LEU A 971 19.16 -27.60 19.79
N SER A 972 19.39 -27.89 21.07
CA SER A 972 20.28 -28.98 21.51
C SER A 972 19.51 -30.26 21.82
N THR A 973 18.30 -30.14 22.38
CA THR A 973 17.52 -31.31 22.77
C THR A 973 16.03 -31.00 22.70
N VAL A 974 15.25 -31.94 22.17
CA VAL A 974 13.79 -31.93 22.27
C VAL A 974 13.39 -32.96 23.31
N LYS A 975 12.85 -32.53 24.43
CA LYS A 975 12.30 -33.44 25.45
C LYS A 975 10.82 -33.61 25.24
N THR A 976 10.33 -34.83 25.34
CA THR A 976 8.90 -35.12 25.30
C THR A 976 8.47 -35.80 26.59
N LYS A 977 7.31 -35.41 27.09
CA LYS A 977 6.65 -36.07 28.21
C LYS A 977 5.31 -36.58 27.73
N LYS A 978 4.95 -37.83 28.04
CA LYS A 978 3.62 -38.37 27.78
C LYS A 978 2.89 -38.50 29.10
N ARG A 979 1.76 -37.80 29.24
CA ARG A 979 0.96 -37.80 30.48
C ARG A 979 1.83 -37.54 31.73
N ASN A 980 1.88 -38.49 32.66
CA ASN A 980 2.62 -38.41 33.92
C ASN A 980 3.97 -39.12 33.87
N ASP A 981 4.40 -39.60 32.71
CA ASP A 981 5.70 -40.25 32.55
C ASP A 981 6.83 -39.23 32.80
N ALA A 982 8.04 -39.71 33.07
CA ALA A 982 9.20 -38.82 33.11
C ALA A 982 9.43 -38.18 31.72
N ALA A 983 9.95 -36.95 31.70
CA ALA A 983 10.36 -36.35 30.43
C ALA A 983 11.57 -37.11 29.87
N GLU A 984 11.48 -37.50 28.60
CA GLU A 984 12.53 -38.22 27.88
C GLU A 984 13.09 -37.37 26.74
N ASP A 985 14.39 -37.50 26.47
CA ASP A 985 15.00 -36.83 25.32
C ASP A 985 14.59 -37.57 24.05
N ARG A 986 13.87 -36.88 23.16
CA ARG A 986 13.33 -37.47 21.94
C ARG A 986 14.28 -37.30 20.76
N VAL A 987 14.93 -36.14 20.68
CA VAL A 987 15.94 -35.80 19.68
C VAL A 987 17.06 -35.03 20.38
N VAL A 988 18.30 -35.45 20.16
CA VAL A 988 19.50 -34.80 20.68
C VAL A 988 20.36 -34.37 19.50
N TYR A 989 20.68 -33.07 19.44
CA TYR A 989 21.61 -32.50 18.47
C TYR A 989 22.97 -32.39 19.15
N HIS A 990 23.90 -33.27 18.74
CA HIS A 990 25.20 -33.39 19.38
C HIS A 990 26.15 -32.30 18.92
N GLU A 991 26.08 -31.92 17.65
CA GLU A 991 27.04 -30.96 17.09
C GLU A 991 26.48 -30.13 15.93
N TYR A 992 26.97 -28.90 15.82
CA TYR A 992 26.69 -27.94 14.76
C TYR A 992 27.98 -27.46 14.10
N ASP A 993 27.90 -27.09 12.82
CA ASP A 993 28.98 -26.33 12.19
C ASP A 993 28.91 -24.84 12.59
N SER A 994 29.92 -24.06 12.18
CA SER A 994 29.98 -22.62 12.45
C SER A 994 28.86 -21.80 11.78
N HIS A 995 28.10 -22.41 10.87
CA HIS A 995 27.00 -21.81 10.13
C HIS A 995 25.63 -22.19 10.70
N GLY A 996 25.60 -23.03 11.73
CA GLY A 996 24.38 -23.44 12.40
C GLY A 996 23.67 -24.60 11.72
N ASN A 997 24.35 -25.34 10.85
CA ASN A 997 23.85 -26.59 10.28
C ASN A 997 24.16 -27.76 11.23
N PRO A 998 23.21 -28.69 11.44
CA PRO A 998 23.46 -29.87 12.27
C PRO A 998 24.50 -30.78 11.60
N LEU A 999 25.52 -31.18 12.37
CA LEU A 999 26.54 -32.15 11.94
C LEU A 999 26.23 -33.54 12.46
N GLU A 1000 25.58 -33.66 13.61
CA GLU A 1000 25.24 -34.94 14.22
C GLU A 1000 23.99 -34.80 15.08
N LEU A 1001 23.04 -35.72 14.92
CA LEU A 1001 21.89 -35.86 15.80
C LEU A 1001 21.47 -37.31 15.98
N SER A 1002 20.70 -37.59 17.03
CA SER A 1002 20.21 -38.94 17.34
C SER A 1002 18.91 -38.88 18.15
N LYS A 1003 18.25 -40.02 18.30
CA LYS A 1003 17.40 -40.25 19.47
C LYS A 1003 18.32 -40.58 20.65
N LYS A 1004 17.94 -40.23 21.89
CA LYS A 1004 18.78 -40.40 23.09
C LYS A 1004 19.59 -41.70 23.14
N ASP A 1005 18.90 -42.83 22.92
CA ASP A 1005 19.47 -44.18 22.94
C ASP A 1005 19.42 -44.86 21.55
N GLY A 1006 19.34 -44.06 20.49
CA GLY A 1006 19.22 -44.52 19.11
C GLY A 1006 20.48 -44.32 18.29
N SER A 1007 20.44 -44.80 17.05
CA SER A 1007 21.52 -44.59 16.10
C SER A 1007 21.75 -43.10 15.78
N HIS A 1008 23.01 -42.74 15.64
CA HIS A 1008 23.44 -41.41 15.21
C HIS A 1008 23.24 -41.21 13.71
N VAL A 1009 22.88 -39.99 13.34
CA VAL A 1009 22.81 -39.51 11.97
C VAL A 1009 23.72 -38.30 11.85
N SER A 1010 24.77 -38.47 11.05
CA SER A 1010 25.80 -37.47 10.81
C SER A 1010 25.66 -36.87 9.41
N TYR A 1011 25.98 -35.58 9.27
CA TYR A 1011 25.89 -34.85 8.02
C TYR A 1011 27.21 -34.15 7.69
N ILE A 1012 27.65 -34.27 6.43
CA ILE A 1012 28.77 -33.49 5.90
C ILE A 1012 28.21 -32.47 4.92
N TRP A 1013 28.57 -31.20 5.11
CA TRP A 1013 28.05 -30.07 4.34
C TRP A 1013 29.10 -29.54 3.36
N GLY A 1014 28.70 -29.30 2.10
CA GLY A 1014 29.53 -28.73 1.03
C GLY A 1014 28.96 -27.42 0.49
N HIS A 1015 29.49 -26.94 -0.64
CA HIS A 1015 29.05 -25.69 -1.31
C HIS A 1015 29.03 -24.47 -0.37
N ASN A 1016 30.13 -24.26 0.35
CA ASN A 1016 30.22 -23.26 1.43
C ASN A 1016 29.13 -23.43 2.52
N LYS A 1017 28.86 -24.68 2.90
CA LYS A 1017 27.94 -25.06 3.99
C LYS A 1017 26.49 -24.64 3.74
N THR A 1018 26.04 -24.67 2.49
CA THR A 1018 24.65 -24.42 2.11
C THR A 1018 23.88 -25.71 1.78
N LEU A 1019 24.58 -26.78 1.40
CA LEU A 1019 23.97 -28.04 0.95
C LEU A 1019 24.66 -29.27 1.60
N PRO A 1020 23.91 -30.29 2.04
CA PRO A 1020 24.47 -31.52 2.62
C PRO A 1020 24.99 -32.45 1.53
N ILE A 1021 26.29 -32.74 1.50
CA ILE A 1021 26.92 -33.65 0.50
C ILE A 1021 26.97 -35.10 0.97
N ALA A 1022 26.74 -35.37 2.27
CA ALA A 1022 26.59 -36.72 2.79
C ALA A 1022 25.63 -36.77 3.99
N LYS A 1023 24.84 -37.85 4.06
CA LYS A 1023 24.07 -38.29 5.23
C LYS A 1023 24.60 -39.68 5.63
N ILE A 1024 25.05 -39.83 6.86
CA ILE A 1024 25.66 -41.07 7.36
C ILE A 1024 24.87 -41.51 8.60
N GLU A 1025 24.13 -42.60 8.48
CA GLU A 1025 23.32 -43.16 9.57
C GLU A 1025 24.07 -44.33 10.23
N ASN A 1026 23.86 -44.54 11.53
CA ASN A 1026 24.59 -45.51 12.37
C ASN A 1026 26.10 -45.23 12.52
N ALA A 1027 26.54 -43.98 12.41
CA ALA A 1027 27.88 -43.57 12.81
C ALA A 1027 27.88 -42.14 13.35
N SER A 1028 28.58 -41.94 14.46
CA SER A 1028 28.88 -40.61 15.01
C SER A 1028 29.91 -39.87 14.16
N TYR A 1029 29.96 -38.55 14.31
CA TYR A 1029 30.90 -37.69 13.60
C TYR A 1029 32.36 -38.02 13.98
N GLN A 1030 32.59 -38.43 15.23
CA GLN A 1030 33.88 -38.90 15.72
C GLN A 1030 34.30 -40.23 15.07
N GLU A 1031 33.40 -41.21 14.97
CA GLU A 1031 33.70 -42.48 14.28
C GLU A 1031 34.04 -42.27 12.81
N ILE A 1032 33.37 -41.32 12.15
CA ILE A 1032 33.67 -40.94 10.76
C ILE A 1032 35.09 -40.35 10.65
N ALA A 1033 35.46 -39.42 11.54
CA ALA A 1033 36.80 -38.82 11.55
C ALA A 1033 37.89 -39.89 11.79
N THR A 1034 37.66 -40.80 12.73
CA THR A 1034 38.56 -41.94 13.02
C THR A 1034 38.69 -42.88 11.82
N ALA A 1035 37.57 -43.22 11.15
CA ALA A 1035 37.58 -44.10 9.98
C ALA A 1035 38.31 -43.49 8.77
N LEU A 1036 38.41 -42.16 8.70
CA LEU A 1036 39.17 -41.43 7.68
C LEU A 1036 40.62 -41.12 8.10
N GLY A 1037 41.01 -41.39 9.35
CA GLY A 1037 42.35 -41.08 9.86
C GLY A 1037 42.62 -39.58 9.99
N ILE A 1038 41.59 -38.76 10.25
CA ILE A 1038 41.70 -37.30 10.35
C ILE A 1038 41.13 -36.77 11.67
N SER A 1039 41.41 -35.51 11.99
CA SER A 1039 40.73 -34.81 13.09
C SER A 1039 39.31 -34.38 12.71
N ILE A 1040 38.43 -34.22 13.73
CA ILE A 1040 37.10 -33.63 13.55
C ILE A 1040 37.18 -32.26 12.88
N SER A 1041 38.18 -31.43 13.24
CA SER A 1041 38.37 -30.11 12.63
C SER A 1041 38.57 -30.18 11.12
N THR A 1042 39.33 -31.18 10.65
CA THR A 1042 39.55 -31.43 9.23
C THR A 1042 38.27 -31.92 8.56
N LEU A 1043 37.52 -32.83 9.21
CA LEU A 1043 36.23 -33.33 8.70
C LEU A 1043 35.19 -32.20 8.55
N LYS A 1044 35.11 -31.27 9.51
CA LYS A 1044 34.25 -30.08 9.43
C LYS A 1044 34.58 -29.20 8.22
N GLY A 1045 35.83 -29.22 7.76
CA GLY A 1045 36.31 -28.52 6.56
C GLY A 1045 35.98 -29.21 5.23
N TYR A 1046 35.52 -30.47 5.26
CA TYR A 1046 35.21 -31.20 4.03
C TYR A 1046 34.16 -30.49 3.19
N ASN A 1047 34.30 -30.63 1.88
CA ASN A 1047 33.42 -30.05 0.87
C ASN A 1047 33.26 -31.01 -0.33
N GLN A 1048 32.62 -30.55 -1.41
CA GLN A 1048 32.31 -31.37 -2.59
C GLN A 1048 33.54 -32.05 -3.22
N THR A 1049 34.75 -31.52 -3.07
CA THR A 1049 35.98 -32.17 -3.58
C THR A 1049 36.37 -33.41 -2.77
N ASN A 1050 35.86 -33.57 -1.55
CA ASN A 1050 36.12 -34.71 -0.68
C ASN A 1050 35.15 -35.89 -0.89
N LEU A 1051 34.17 -35.77 -1.80
CA LEU A 1051 33.20 -36.85 -2.09
C LEU A 1051 33.87 -38.21 -2.38
N PRO A 1052 34.95 -38.31 -3.17
CA PRO A 1052 35.65 -39.59 -3.38
C PRO A 1052 36.16 -40.22 -2.09
N THR A 1053 36.73 -39.40 -1.19
CA THR A 1053 37.20 -39.83 0.14
C THR A 1053 36.04 -40.24 1.03
N ILE A 1054 34.93 -39.48 1.04
CA ILE A 1054 33.74 -39.83 1.83
C ILE A 1054 33.15 -41.17 1.35
N ASN A 1055 33.19 -41.46 0.05
CA ASN A 1055 32.67 -42.71 -0.48
C ASN A 1055 33.44 -43.96 0.00
N THR A 1056 34.72 -43.83 0.40
CA THR A 1056 35.48 -44.97 0.96
C THR A 1056 34.96 -45.42 2.32
N LEU A 1057 34.22 -44.56 3.04
CA LEU A 1057 33.60 -44.87 4.33
C LEU A 1057 32.66 -46.07 4.28
N ARG A 1058 32.10 -46.40 3.11
CA ARG A 1058 31.21 -47.56 2.95
C ARG A 1058 31.93 -48.87 3.27
N SER A 1059 33.23 -48.93 3.01
CA SER A 1059 34.08 -50.07 3.30
C SER A 1059 34.64 -50.02 4.71
N SER A 1060 34.98 -48.84 5.23
CA SER A 1060 35.57 -48.70 6.57
C SER A 1060 34.54 -48.65 7.71
N LEU A 1061 33.27 -48.37 7.42
CA LEU A 1061 32.15 -48.36 8.37
C LEU A 1061 31.01 -49.28 7.86
N PRO A 1062 31.14 -50.61 7.95
CA PRO A 1062 30.20 -51.56 7.33
C PRO A 1062 28.79 -51.56 7.95
N LYS A 1063 28.62 -50.99 9.15
CA LYS A 1063 27.31 -50.82 9.81
C LYS A 1063 26.64 -49.49 9.47
N ALA A 1064 27.38 -48.55 8.87
CA ALA A 1064 26.87 -47.24 8.53
C ALA A 1064 26.09 -47.26 7.22
N MET A 1065 24.94 -46.60 7.20
CA MET A 1065 24.17 -46.40 5.98
C MET A 1065 24.51 -45.01 5.42
N ILE A 1066 25.30 -45.00 4.36
CA ILE A 1066 25.88 -43.77 3.81
C ILE A 1066 25.12 -43.37 2.56
N SER A 1067 24.61 -42.15 2.50
CA SER A 1067 24.11 -41.54 1.28
C SER A 1067 24.97 -40.33 0.94
N THR A 1068 25.41 -40.22 -0.30
CA THR A 1068 26.23 -39.08 -0.78
C THR A 1068 25.54 -38.39 -1.93
N TYR A 1069 25.76 -37.08 -2.05
CA TYR A 1069 25.06 -36.21 -2.97
C TYR A 1069 26.04 -35.22 -3.61
N ALA A 1070 25.97 -35.06 -4.92
CA ALA A 1070 26.65 -33.99 -5.65
C ALA A 1070 25.61 -33.00 -6.18
N TYR A 1071 25.91 -31.70 -6.11
CA TYR A 1071 24.99 -30.64 -6.53
C TYR A 1071 25.63 -29.68 -7.52
N ASP A 1072 24.79 -29.08 -8.35
CA ASP A 1072 24.98 -27.78 -8.97
C ASP A 1072 24.15 -26.76 -8.16
N PRO A 1073 24.77 -25.74 -7.51
CA PRO A 1073 24.06 -24.78 -6.66
C PRO A 1073 22.94 -23.97 -7.34
N ILE A 1074 22.89 -23.96 -8.68
CA ILE A 1074 21.80 -23.32 -9.44
C ILE A 1074 20.74 -24.34 -9.83
N LYS A 1075 21.12 -25.55 -10.24
CA LYS A 1075 20.20 -26.54 -10.82
C LYS A 1075 19.57 -27.48 -9.81
N GLY A 1076 20.36 -27.92 -8.82
CA GLY A 1076 19.96 -28.94 -7.86
C GLY A 1076 20.91 -30.15 -7.84
N ILE A 1077 20.38 -31.31 -7.50
CA ILE A 1077 21.17 -32.54 -7.35
C ILE A 1077 21.61 -33.10 -8.71
N VAL A 1078 22.90 -33.38 -8.89
CA VAL A 1078 23.47 -33.92 -10.14
C VAL A 1078 23.75 -35.41 -10.02
N SER A 1079 24.09 -35.89 -8.82
CA SER A 1079 24.14 -37.32 -8.53
C SER A 1079 23.80 -37.60 -7.07
N SER A 1080 23.23 -38.79 -6.84
CA SER A 1080 23.01 -39.32 -5.50
C SER A 1080 23.44 -40.76 -5.44
N THR A 1081 24.27 -41.12 -4.47
CA THR A 1081 24.62 -42.51 -4.18
C THR A 1081 23.88 -42.95 -2.94
N ASP A 1082 23.05 -43.99 -3.07
CA ASP A 1082 22.23 -44.52 -1.97
C ASP A 1082 23.08 -45.32 -0.95
N THR A 1083 22.42 -45.88 0.07
CA THR A 1083 23.06 -46.67 1.13
C THR A 1083 23.74 -47.95 0.64
N ARG A 1084 23.32 -48.48 -0.50
CA ARG A 1084 23.87 -49.69 -1.13
C ARG A 1084 25.06 -49.38 -2.05
N GLY A 1085 25.41 -48.11 -2.22
CA GLY A 1085 26.46 -47.68 -3.16
C GLY A 1085 25.96 -47.55 -4.61
N TYR A 1086 24.66 -47.66 -4.87
CA TYR A 1086 24.11 -47.45 -6.21
C TYR A 1086 23.98 -45.95 -6.47
N THR A 1087 24.65 -45.48 -7.51
CA THR A 1087 24.65 -44.07 -7.90
C THR A 1087 23.61 -43.81 -8.98
N MET A 1088 22.71 -42.88 -8.70
CA MET A 1088 21.80 -42.28 -9.66
C MET A 1088 22.39 -40.95 -10.15
N THR A 1089 22.34 -40.70 -11.45
CA THR A 1089 22.72 -39.40 -12.03
C THR A 1089 21.49 -38.68 -12.57
N TYR A 1090 21.50 -37.37 -12.40
CA TYR A 1090 20.40 -36.47 -12.75
C TYR A 1090 20.94 -35.44 -13.73
N SER A 1091 20.41 -35.44 -14.95
CA SER A 1091 20.73 -34.42 -15.95
C SER A 1091 19.59 -33.42 -16.03
N TYR A 1092 19.91 -32.18 -16.39
CA TYR A 1092 18.94 -31.09 -16.51
C TYR A 1092 18.98 -30.53 -17.92
N ASP A 1093 17.85 -30.02 -18.38
CA ASP A 1093 17.81 -29.19 -19.59
C ASP A 1093 18.39 -27.79 -19.35
N ASP A 1094 18.45 -26.98 -20.40
CA ASP A 1094 19.01 -25.63 -20.32
C ASP A 1094 18.23 -24.72 -19.36
N PHE A 1095 16.92 -24.95 -19.18
CA PHE A 1095 16.09 -24.19 -18.24
C PHE A 1095 16.24 -24.63 -16.77
N ASN A 1096 17.16 -25.54 -16.49
CA ASN A 1096 17.41 -26.17 -15.20
C ASN A 1096 16.24 -27.06 -14.71
N ARG A 1097 15.50 -27.68 -15.64
CA ARG A 1097 14.48 -28.70 -15.33
C ARG A 1097 15.09 -30.08 -15.41
N LEU A 1098 14.69 -31.00 -14.52
CA LEU A 1098 15.21 -32.37 -14.49
C LEU A 1098 14.85 -33.08 -15.79
N LYS A 1099 15.82 -33.44 -16.62
CA LYS A 1099 15.62 -34.08 -17.93
C LYS A 1099 15.72 -35.60 -17.83
N GLU A 1100 16.84 -36.14 -17.37
CA GLU A 1100 17.01 -37.59 -17.27
C GLU A 1100 17.44 -38.00 -15.87
N VAL A 1101 17.04 -39.21 -15.50
CA VAL A 1101 17.54 -39.94 -14.35
C VAL A 1101 18.12 -41.26 -14.85
N ARG A 1102 19.41 -41.50 -14.59
CA ARG A 1102 20.12 -42.72 -15.01
C ARG A 1102 20.66 -43.48 -13.82
N ASP A 1103 20.73 -44.81 -13.94
CA ASP A 1103 21.28 -45.69 -12.92
C ASP A 1103 22.82 -45.75 -12.94
N ALA A 1104 23.37 -46.57 -12.05
CA ALA A 1104 24.82 -46.74 -11.88
C ALA A 1104 25.52 -47.33 -13.13
N ASN A 1105 24.77 -48.01 -14.01
CA ASN A 1105 25.27 -48.55 -15.28
C ASN A 1105 25.02 -47.58 -16.45
N ASN A 1106 24.68 -46.32 -16.17
CA ASN A 1106 24.30 -45.30 -17.13
C ASN A 1106 23.05 -45.64 -17.95
N LYS A 1107 22.22 -46.59 -17.47
CA LYS A 1107 20.95 -46.93 -18.11
C LYS A 1107 19.90 -45.92 -17.70
N LEU A 1108 19.12 -45.47 -18.67
CA LEU A 1108 18.00 -44.56 -18.46
C LEU A 1108 16.95 -45.23 -17.56
N VAL A 1109 16.63 -44.59 -16.45
CA VAL A 1109 15.57 -45.02 -15.51
C VAL A 1109 14.31 -44.21 -15.72
N THR A 1110 14.46 -42.90 -15.89
CA THR A 1110 13.34 -42.00 -16.16
C THR A 1110 13.83 -40.90 -17.09
N ASP A 1111 13.00 -40.56 -18.06
CA ASP A 1111 13.20 -39.42 -18.94
C ASP A 1111 11.99 -38.51 -18.82
N TYR A 1112 12.26 -37.21 -18.77
CA TYR A 1112 11.29 -36.15 -18.67
C TYR A 1112 11.42 -35.29 -19.91
N GLU A 1113 10.49 -35.51 -20.83
CA GLU A 1113 10.29 -34.60 -21.94
C GLU A 1113 9.29 -33.54 -21.53
N TYR A 1114 9.75 -32.30 -21.48
CA TYR A 1114 8.91 -31.15 -21.22
C TYR A 1114 8.45 -30.56 -22.53
N HIS A 1115 7.39 -31.13 -23.07
CA HIS A 1115 6.73 -30.56 -24.24
C HIS A 1115 5.92 -29.35 -23.78
N TYR A 1116 6.31 -28.16 -24.23
CA TYR A 1116 5.32 -27.11 -24.33
C TYR A 1116 4.29 -27.54 -25.36
N LYS A 1117 3.02 -27.16 -25.19
CA LYS A 1117 1.91 -27.62 -26.05
C LYS A 1117 2.14 -27.35 -27.57
N ASN A 1118 3.14 -26.54 -27.91
CA ASN A 1118 3.46 -26.09 -29.26
C ASN A 1118 4.80 -26.67 -29.78
N GLU A 1119 5.46 -27.53 -29.00
CA GLU A 1119 6.59 -28.41 -29.39
C GLU A 1119 6.04 -29.79 -29.73
#